data_AF-A0A7Y5Z7Q8-F1
#
_entry.id   AF-A0A7Y5Z7Q8-F1
#
_cell.length_a   1.000
_cell.length_b   1.000
_cell.length_c   1.000
_cell.angle_alpha   90.00
_cell.angle_beta   90.00
_cell.angle_gamma   90.00
#
_symmetry.space_group_name_H-M   'P 1'
#
loop_
_entity.id
_entity.type
_entity.pdbx_description
1 polymer ?
#
loop_
_entity_poly.entity_id
_entity_poly.type
_entity_poly.pdbx_seq_one_letter_code
_entity_poly.pdbx_strand_id
1 'polypeptide(L)'
;MDNKKYPGKTRSLFLLKTLNQAMLCAVTTLGTAQAAPYVESGRPGNPDSWRSAEFNAEWGLGAINAQQAYAAGYTGKGVKLGIFDQPVYAAHPEFSGTDKVVTLVTSGIREYTDPYIPVKAGDPFRYDGSPTVGSDGKLGSHGTHVGGIAAGSRDGGPMHGVAFDAQIISADNGDPGPEDGIILGNDGAVYKAGWDALIASGARIINNSWGIGITDRFDQGGRDPAFPHFTVQDAQLQFDQIQPLLGTRPGGAYEGAIAAARSGIVTIFAAGNDYNLNNPDAIAGLAYFVPDIAPNWLTVAALQINPDTSSPDPYTISTFSSRCGYTASFCVSAPGTRVYSAVIGGTNADDLTVGYGNKSGTSMAAPHVAGSVAVLMERFPYMTGAQVASVLRTTATDMGAPGVDSLYGWGMINLGKAIDGPSMLVTEQDIPVEFRVDGAYGSGQFVADLPGVGAIVDAGKPTERVCSGIQCGLDVWRNDITGHGGLTKEGIGTLVLTGDNTYSGPTLVNEGRLAINGSLASAVTVNDGGVLGGNGRIASLTANQGGSVAPGNSIGTLQVAGDVTFQPGSTYAVEVSPTSSDLIISGGKATVDGATVSLSLENSPTLLAASGVTSLLGRQLDILQAADGIEGRFGQVLPNYAFLGGNLAYSASGVQLTVARNATSFSSLGLTPNQRSVASAAEQLGAGNALYETLSLSPSTAVAQQAFQQLSGEIHPAIGTLLINHSRYLRDAVGDRLRQDALYDASTPTDVDSNLWVKALGAWGKSDGGHDNASSNSSIGGLLIGGDGLIGERTRLGFVTGYSDSSLSMGDGTHSSADADSYHLGAYLGHEVDALRLTVGGAYSWHRIDVKRELQWAEVSGREKTKRDARTGQLFTEAAYRLDLQPVALEPFANLAYVHLDSDSFHEKGDSAALHGGDDRRDALLSTLGMRASHTLALSQTQQLQLSGSLGWQHNLSNTRSEQDLAFAGSADTFAVQSVSMDRNAAVIGARAGLAVAKDVRVNLDYNGLLGARDKSHGVGLTLDWQF
;
A
#
# COMPACT_ATOMS: atom_id res chain seq x y z
N MET A 1 39.57 -29.62 4.52
CA MET A 1 39.93 -28.88 3.30
C MET A 1 38.97 -27.71 3.22
N ASP A 2 39.14 -26.71 4.10
CA ASP A 2 39.96 -25.50 3.90
C ASP A 2 39.43 -24.65 2.73
N ASN A 3 39.10 -23.37 2.84
CA ASN A 3 39.07 -22.42 3.95
C ASN A 3 38.30 -21.16 3.46
N LYS A 4 37.44 -20.58 4.31
CA LYS A 4 37.26 -19.13 4.65
C LYS A 4 37.74 -18.08 3.61
N LYS A 5 37.02 -16.99 3.28
CA LYS A 5 36.45 -15.93 4.16
C LYS A 5 35.83 -14.79 3.29
N TYR A 6 34.65 -14.29 3.66
CA TYR A 6 34.23 -12.87 3.57
C TYR A 6 34.57 -12.19 4.94
N PRO A 7 34.25 -10.91 5.29
CA PRO A 7 33.55 -9.79 4.59
C PRO A 7 34.17 -8.38 4.83
N GLY A 8 33.51 -7.32 4.35
CA GLY A 8 33.64 -5.96 4.91
C GLY A 8 32.77 -4.90 4.22
N LYS A 9 31.59 -4.62 4.78
CA LYS A 9 30.71 -3.46 4.51
C LYS A 9 31.00 -2.36 5.54
N THR A 10 31.03 -1.08 5.14
CA THR A 10 30.33 0.01 5.88
C THR A 10 30.00 1.19 4.96
N ARG A 11 28.81 1.78 5.17
CA ARG A 11 28.20 2.96 4.53
C ARG A 11 28.52 4.25 5.31
N SER A 12 28.60 5.39 4.60
CA SER A 12 28.00 6.71 4.93
C SER A 12 28.30 7.66 3.76
N LEU A 13 27.34 8.16 2.95
CA LEU A 13 26.26 9.15 3.15
C LEU A 13 26.59 10.42 2.30
N PHE A 14 25.83 10.58 1.20
CA PHE A 14 25.41 11.82 0.50
C PHE A 14 26.32 13.08 0.54
N LEU A 15 26.87 13.47 -0.63
CA LEU A 15 26.50 14.68 -1.41
C LEU A 15 27.38 14.80 -2.69
N LEU A 16 26.84 15.48 -3.70
CA LEU A 16 27.41 15.89 -5.00
C LEU A 16 27.29 14.94 -6.22
N LYS A 17 26.22 15.24 -6.96
CA LYS A 17 26.00 15.19 -8.41
C LYS A 17 27.22 15.55 -9.28
N THR A 18 27.14 15.02 -10.51
CA THR A 18 27.67 15.51 -11.80
C THR A 18 29.17 15.41 -12.07
N LEU A 19 29.57 14.39 -12.84
CA LEU A 19 30.24 14.49 -14.15
C LEU A 19 30.76 13.10 -14.54
N ASN A 20 30.11 12.40 -15.48
CA ASN A 20 30.77 11.50 -16.43
C ASN A 20 29.76 10.88 -17.40
N GLN A 21 29.54 11.54 -18.54
CA GLN A 21 29.19 10.91 -19.82
C GLN A 21 29.21 12.01 -20.89
N ALA A 22 30.38 12.25 -21.47
CA ALA A 22 30.51 13.03 -22.70
C ALA A 22 31.89 12.77 -23.33
N MET A 23 32.04 11.67 -24.07
CA MET A 23 32.89 11.59 -25.27
C MET A 23 32.86 10.17 -25.84
N LEU A 24 31.81 9.85 -26.59
CA LEU A 24 31.90 8.99 -27.78
C LEU A 24 30.59 9.13 -28.54
N CYS A 25 30.66 9.74 -29.73
CA CYS A 25 29.71 9.72 -30.86
C CYS A 25 29.65 11.11 -31.51
N ALA A 26 30.56 11.35 -32.44
CA ALA A 26 30.35 12.35 -33.47
C ALA A 26 30.85 11.74 -34.79
N VAL A 27 29.90 11.34 -35.64
CA VAL A 27 29.86 11.50 -37.10
C VAL A 27 28.81 10.52 -37.66
N THR A 28 27.95 11.06 -38.55
CA THR A 28 26.81 10.48 -39.29
C THR A 28 25.42 10.51 -38.63
N THR A 29 24.74 11.65 -38.71
CA THR A 29 23.28 11.71 -38.80
C THR A 29 22.90 12.64 -39.96
N LEU A 30 22.55 12.04 -41.10
CA LEU A 30 21.66 12.68 -42.06
C LEU A 30 20.29 12.82 -41.38
N GLY A 31 19.77 14.04 -41.36
CA GLY A 31 18.57 14.38 -40.59
C GLY A 31 17.32 13.71 -41.13
N THR A 32 16.73 12.83 -40.33
CA THR A 32 15.28 12.69 -40.22
C THR A 32 14.85 13.59 -39.07
N ALA A 33 14.09 14.65 -39.37
CA ALA A 33 13.44 15.43 -38.33
C ALA A 33 12.46 14.53 -37.58
N GLN A 34 12.86 14.05 -36.41
CA GLN A 34 11.99 13.32 -35.51
C GLN A 34 11.03 14.36 -34.91
N ALA A 35 9.73 14.22 -35.18
CA ALA A 35 8.71 15.08 -34.61
C ALA A 35 8.86 15.11 -33.08
N ALA A 36 8.72 16.29 -32.47
CA ALA A 36 8.71 16.39 -31.02
C ALA A 36 7.59 15.50 -30.46
N PRO A 37 7.83 14.75 -29.37
CA PRO A 37 6.81 13.89 -28.78
C PRO A 37 5.60 14.74 -28.36
N TYR A 38 4.38 14.25 -28.63
CA TYR A 38 3.14 14.86 -28.17
C TYR A 38 3.18 15.11 -26.65
N VAL A 39 2.67 16.27 -26.23
CA VAL A 39 2.55 16.65 -24.83
C VAL A 39 1.07 16.82 -24.52
N GLU A 40 0.54 15.94 -23.67
CA GLU A 40 -0.86 16.02 -23.22
C GLU A 40 -1.14 17.35 -22.52
N SER A 41 -2.18 18.05 -22.97
CA SER A 41 -2.62 19.33 -22.39
C SER A 41 -3.70 19.17 -21.31
N GLY A 42 -4.39 18.03 -21.31
CA GLY A 42 -5.40 17.64 -20.34
C GLY A 42 -4.85 17.57 -18.92
N ARG A 43 -5.63 18.09 -17.97
CA ARG A 43 -5.29 18.12 -16.54
C ARG A 43 -6.29 17.25 -15.77
N PRO A 44 -5.81 16.35 -14.88
CA PRO A 44 -6.68 15.61 -13.99
C PRO A 44 -7.62 16.52 -13.20
N GLY A 45 -8.88 16.13 -13.07
CA GLY A 45 -9.92 16.88 -12.37
C GLY A 45 -10.42 18.15 -13.06
N ASN A 46 -9.95 18.48 -14.27
CA ASN A 46 -10.41 19.63 -15.05
C ASN A 46 -10.93 19.21 -16.44
N PRO A 47 -12.23 18.91 -16.59
CA PRO A 47 -12.82 18.47 -17.85
C PRO A 47 -12.60 19.42 -19.04
N ASP A 48 -12.63 20.73 -18.81
CA ASP A 48 -12.48 21.72 -19.89
C ASP A 48 -11.08 21.68 -20.52
N SER A 49 -10.07 21.30 -19.74
CA SER A 49 -8.69 21.19 -20.25
C SER A 49 -8.49 20.05 -21.26
N TRP A 50 -9.44 19.12 -21.37
CA TRP A 50 -9.40 18.00 -22.31
C TRP A 50 -10.00 18.34 -23.68
N ARG A 51 -10.68 19.49 -23.82
CA ARG A 51 -11.28 19.97 -25.07
C ARG A 51 -10.25 20.61 -26.00
N SER A 52 -9.26 19.85 -26.45
CA SER A 52 -8.26 20.26 -27.45
C SER A 52 -8.87 20.48 -28.84
N ALA A 53 -8.09 21.00 -29.80
CA ALA A 53 -8.53 21.08 -31.19
C ALA A 53 -8.87 19.70 -31.77
N GLU A 54 -8.05 18.70 -31.44
CA GLU A 54 -8.24 17.27 -31.76
C GLU A 54 -9.56 16.72 -31.16
N PHE A 55 -9.87 17.03 -29.89
CA PHE A 55 -11.14 16.67 -29.26
C PHE A 55 -12.34 17.32 -29.96
N ASN A 56 -12.24 18.61 -30.29
CA ASN A 56 -13.36 19.35 -30.89
C ASN A 56 -13.52 19.09 -32.41
N ALA A 57 -12.62 18.32 -33.03
CA ALA A 57 -12.72 17.95 -34.43
C ALA A 57 -13.89 16.99 -34.69
N GLU A 58 -14.28 16.21 -33.68
CA GLU A 58 -15.43 15.32 -33.68
C GLU A 58 -16.41 15.79 -32.58
N TRP A 59 -17.64 16.14 -32.96
CA TRP A 59 -18.59 16.79 -32.04
C TRP A 59 -19.19 15.80 -31.04
N GLY A 60 -19.26 14.53 -31.41
CA GLY A 60 -19.80 13.44 -30.62
C GLY A 60 -19.11 13.23 -29.28
N LEU A 61 -17.78 13.41 -29.22
CA LEU A 61 -17.01 13.39 -27.96
C LEU A 61 -17.58 14.35 -26.91
N GLY A 62 -17.91 15.57 -27.35
CA GLY A 62 -18.52 16.58 -26.50
C GLY A 62 -19.98 16.26 -26.15
N ALA A 63 -20.74 15.67 -27.09
CA ALA A 63 -22.14 15.31 -26.89
C ALA A 63 -22.33 14.22 -25.83
N ILE A 64 -21.44 13.23 -25.82
CA ILE A 64 -21.47 12.11 -24.84
C ILE A 64 -20.75 12.43 -23.53
N ASN A 65 -20.25 13.66 -23.36
CA ASN A 65 -19.48 14.12 -22.20
C ASN A 65 -18.18 13.34 -21.93
N ALA A 66 -17.48 12.90 -22.98
CA ALA A 66 -16.27 12.08 -22.83
C ALA A 66 -15.15 12.77 -22.03
N GLN A 67 -15.08 14.11 -22.09
CA GLN A 67 -14.10 14.91 -21.34
C GLN A 67 -14.15 14.70 -19.81
N GLN A 68 -15.30 14.30 -19.27
CA GLN A 68 -15.44 14.01 -17.84
C GLN A 68 -14.67 12.75 -17.45
N ALA A 69 -14.75 11.70 -18.28
CA ALA A 69 -14.02 10.46 -18.07
C ALA A 69 -12.50 10.68 -18.17
N TYR A 70 -12.06 11.47 -19.16
CA TYR A 70 -10.63 11.77 -19.33
C TYR A 70 -10.08 12.57 -18.13
N ALA A 71 -10.83 13.55 -17.62
CA ALA A 71 -10.45 14.28 -16.42
C ALA A 71 -10.41 13.39 -15.16
N ALA A 72 -11.23 12.34 -15.11
CA ALA A 72 -11.18 11.32 -14.07
C ALA A 72 -10.08 10.26 -14.29
N GLY A 73 -9.36 10.33 -15.42
CA GLY A 73 -8.22 9.48 -15.75
C GLY A 73 -8.55 8.20 -16.52
N TYR A 74 -9.75 8.06 -17.08
CA TYR A 74 -10.18 6.89 -17.84
C TYR A 74 -10.18 7.17 -19.33
N THR A 75 -9.49 6.34 -20.11
CA THR A 75 -9.19 6.56 -21.53
C THR A 75 -9.39 5.30 -22.40
N GLY A 76 -9.87 4.21 -21.78
CA GLY A 76 -10.00 2.87 -22.37
C GLY A 76 -8.76 2.01 -22.21
N LYS A 77 -7.80 2.43 -21.39
CA LYS A 77 -6.49 1.80 -21.27
C LYS A 77 -6.60 0.36 -20.77
N GLY A 78 -5.86 -0.54 -21.43
CA GLY A 78 -5.84 -1.96 -21.08
C GLY A 78 -7.07 -2.75 -21.53
N VAL A 79 -8.00 -2.12 -22.26
CA VAL A 79 -9.18 -2.78 -22.82
C VAL A 79 -8.93 -3.17 -24.28
N LYS A 80 -9.34 -4.40 -24.62
CA LYS A 80 -9.36 -4.92 -25.99
C LYS A 80 -10.75 -4.74 -26.60
N LEU A 81 -10.85 -3.90 -27.61
CA LEU A 81 -12.09 -3.56 -28.31
C LEU A 81 -12.05 -4.20 -29.71
N GLY A 82 -12.99 -5.11 -29.96
CA GLY A 82 -13.17 -5.75 -31.26
C GLY A 82 -13.90 -4.87 -32.26
N ILE A 83 -13.37 -4.74 -33.48
CA ILE A 83 -14.07 -4.18 -34.63
C ILE A 83 -14.28 -5.32 -35.63
N PHE A 84 -15.53 -5.71 -35.86
CA PHE A 84 -15.90 -6.70 -36.85
C PHE A 84 -16.58 -6.02 -38.04
N ASP A 85 -15.78 -5.72 -39.06
CA ASP A 85 -16.12 -4.83 -40.16
C ASP A 85 -15.14 -5.09 -41.33
N GLN A 86 -15.10 -4.24 -42.35
CA GLN A 86 -13.92 -4.07 -43.20
C GLN A 86 -12.66 -3.87 -42.33
N PRO A 87 -11.45 -4.18 -42.83
CA PRO A 87 -10.26 -4.15 -42.00
C PRO A 87 -9.93 -2.73 -41.51
N VAL A 88 -9.51 -2.64 -40.25
CA VAL A 88 -8.92 -1.41 -39.70
C VAL A 88 -7.47 -1.32 -40.20
N TYR A 89 -7.17 -0.33 -41.03
CA TYR A 89 -5.85 -0.19 -41.63
C TYR A 89 -4.81 0.25 -40.59
N ALA A 90 -4.12 -0.73 -40.00
CA ALA A 90 -3.18 -0.54 -38.89
C ALA A 90 -2.03 0.44 -39.17
N ALA A 91 -1.66 0.62 -40.44
CA ALA A 91 -0.60 1.55 -40.86
C ALA A 91 -1.08 3.01 -41.01
N HIS A 92 -2.36 3.31 -40.76
CA HIS A 92 -2.84 4.68 -40.71
C HIS A 92 -2.16 5.45 -39.56
N PRO A 93 -1.68 6.70 -39.76
CA PRO A 93 -0.97 7.47 -38.73
C PRO A 93 -1.73 7.60 -37.39
N GLU A 94 -3.06 7.72 -37.48
CA GLU A 94 -3.99 7.72 -36.33
C GLU A 94 -3.83 6.51 -35.38
N PHE A 95 -3.25 5.41 -35.84
CA PHE A 95 -3.02 4.19 -35.06
C PHE A 95 -1.54 3.93 -34.80
N SER A 96 -0.70 4.98 -34.82
CA SER A 96 0.74 4.89 -34.64
C SER A 96 1.13 4.50 -33.20
N GLY A 97 1.01 3.22 -32.87
CA GLY A 97 1.40 2.66 -31.58
C GLY A 97 1.63 1.16 -31.69
N THR A 98 2.61 0.65 -30.94
CA THR A 98 2.85 -0.80 -30.86
C THR A 98 1.58 -1.48 -30.35
N ASP A 99 1.11 -2.49 -31.09
CA ASP A 99 -0.11 -3.24 -30.79
C ASP A 99 -1.39 -2.38 -30.69
N LYS A 100 -1.40 -1.16 -31.25
CA LYS A 100 -2.60 -0.31 -31.24
C LYS A 100 -3.75 -0.95 -32.01
N VAL A 101 -3.44 -1.55 -33.17
CA VAL A 101 -4.36 -2.37 -33.96
C VAL A 101 -3.74 -3.76 -34.13
N VAL A 102 -4.42 -4.78 -33.62
CA VAL A 102 -4.10 -6.19 -33.83
C VAL A 102 -5.07 -6.73 -34.86
N THR A 103 -4.56 -7.09 -36.04
CA THR A 103 -5.35 -7.72 -37.08
C THR A 103 -5.42 -9.23 -36.86
N LEU A 104 -6.63 -9.76 -36.79
CA LEU A 104 -6.88 -11.19 -36.74
C LEU A 104 -6.89 -11.77 -38.15
N VAL A 105 -6.03 -12.76 -38.40
CA VAL A 105 -5.99 -13.46 -39.67
C VAL A 105 -7.03 -14.58 -39.66
N THR A 106 -8.01 -14.49 -40.56
CA THR A 106 -9.06 -15.51 -40.71
C THR A 106 -9.01 -16.12 -42.11
N SER A 107 -9.37 -17.39 -42.23
CA SER A 107 -9.41 -18.08 -43.52
C SER A 107 -10.34 -19.28 -43.49
N GLY A 108 -10.90 -19.63 -44.63
CA GLY A 108 -11.81 -20.76 -44.75
C GLY A 108 -12.31 -20.94 -46.17
N ILE A 109 -13.43 -21.64 -46.30
CA ILE A 109 -14.13 -21.87 -47.56
C ILE A 109 -15.51 -21.25 -47.43
N ARG A 110 -15.92 -20.45 -48.41
CA ARG A 110 -17.23 -19.78 -48.45
C ARG A 110 -18.38 -20.78 -48.53
N GLU A 111 -19.48 -20.47 -47.86
CA GLU A 111 -20.70 -21.28 -47.83
C GLU A 111 -21.81 -20.70 -48.73
N TYR A 112 -21.68 -19.44 -49.17
CA TYR A 112 -22.69 -18.75 -49.96
C TYR A 112 -22.18 -18.30 -51.33
N THR A 113 -23.07 -18.35 -52.34
CA THR A 113 -22.83 -17.77 -53.67
C THR A 113 -23.62 -16.48 -53.76
N ASP A 114 -22.90 -15.36 -53.83
CA ASP A 114 -23.51 -14.05 -53.88
C ASP A 114 -23.95 -13.69 -55.31
N PRO A 115 -25.21 -13.25 -55.53
CA PRO A 115 -25.69 -12.90 -56.86
C PRO A 115 -25.23 -11.50 -57.34
N TYR A 116 -24.71 -10.65 -56.46
CA TYR A 116 -24.38 -9.25 -56.74
C TYR A 116 -22.87 -8.99 -56.82
N ILE A 117 -22.04 -9.82 -56.18
CA ILE A 117 -20.58 -9.72 -56.23
C ILE A 117 -19.90 -11.04 -56.63
N PRO A 118 -18.66 -11.02 -57.16
CA PRO A 118 -18.05 -12.20 -57.79
C PRO A 118 -17.44 -13.19 -56.78
N VAL A 119 -18.24 -13.67 -55.81
CA VAL A 119 -17.86 -14.72 -54.85
C VAL A 119 -18.82 -15.90 -54.90
N LYS A 120 -18.30 -17.12 -54.77
CA LYS A 120 -19.08 -18.36 -54.87
C LYS A 120 -18.87 -19.27 -53.67
N ALA A 121 -19.90 -20.06 -53.36
CA ALA A 121 -19.78 -21.14 -52.40
C ALA A 121 -18.69 -22.12 -52.87
N GLY A 122 -17.79 -22.49 -51.98
CA GLY A 122 -16.60 -23.29 -52.29
C GLY A 122 -15.34 -22.47 -52.58
N ASP A 123 -15.43 -21.15 -52.78
CA ASP A 123 -14.24 -20.30 -52.94
C ASP A 123 -13.46 -20.20 -51.62
N PRO A 124 -12.12 -20.29 -51.64
CA PRO A 124 -11.32 -20.01 -50.47
C PRO A 124 -11.32 -18.51 -50.15
N PHE A 125 -11.33 -18.17 -48.87
CA PHE A 125 -11.10 -16.81 -48.41
C PHE A 125 -9.94 -16.76 -47.42
N ARG A 126 -9.27 -15.61 -47.38
CA ARG A 126 -8.28 -15.26 -46.37
C ARG A 126 -8.31 -13.75 -46.18
N TYR A 127 -8.49 -13.32 -44.93
CA TYR A 127 -8.36 -11.93 -44.54
C TYR A 127 -7.16 -11.78 -43.61
N ASP A 128 -6.31 -10.81 -43.91
CA ASP A 128 -5.07 -10.55 -43.18
C ASP A 128 -4.87 -9.06 -42.85
N GLY A 129 -5.94 -8.27 -42.94
CA GLY A 129 -5.95 -6.83 -42.67
C GLY A 129 -5.60 -5.96 -43.87
N SER A 130 -5.24 -6.56 -45.00
CA SER A 130 -5.08 -5.82 -46.25
C SER A 130 -6.42 -5.23 -46.68
N PRO A 131 -6.51 -3.91 -46.97
CA PRO A 131 -7.73 -3.30 -47.47
C PRO A 131 -8.26 -4.00 -48.72
N THR A 132 -9.54 -4.36 -48.68
CA THR A 132 -10.24 -4.99 -49.81
C THR A 132 -10.86 -3.93 -50.70
N VAL A 133 -11.05 -4.26 -51.99
CA VAL A 133 -11.73 -3.38 -52.95
C VAL A 133 -13.23 -3.62 -52.84
N GLY A 134 -13.99 -2.57 -52.55
CA GLY A 134 -15.44 -2.62 -52.49
C GLY A 134 -16.09 -2.67 -53.88
N SER A 135 -17.42 -2.81 -53.89
CA SER A 135 -18.23 -2.86 -55.12
C SER A 135 -18.18 -1.57 -55.96
N ASP A 136 -17.74 -0.45 -55.38
CA ASP A 136 -17.52 0.82 -56.07
C ASP A 136 -16.14 0.94 -56.75
N GLY A 137 -15.32 -0.11 -56.68
CA GLY A 137 -13.99 -0.17 -57.26
C GLY A 137 -12.91 0.58 -56.45
N LYS A 138 -13.20 0.99 -55.21
CA LYS A 138 -12.26 1.67 -54.32
C LYS A 138 -11.90 0.80 -53.12
N LEU A 139 -10.80 1.11 -52.46
CA LEU A 139 -10.45 0.48 -51.19
C LEU A 139 -11.47 0.79 -50.10
N GLY A 140 -11.90 -0.24 -49.39
CA GLY A 140 -12.83 -0.16 -48.27
C GLY A 140 -12.27 0.67 -47.12
N SER A 141 -12.91 1.80 -46.83
CA SER A 141 -12.49 2.71 -45.75
C SER A 141 -13.38 2.63 -44.51
N HIS A 142 -14.40 1.77 -44.52
CA HIS A 142 -15.45 1.79 -43.51
C HIS A 142 -14.92 1.41 -42.12
N GLY A 143 -14.33 0.23 -41.97
CA GLY A 143 -13.78 -0.24 -40.69
C GLY A 143 -12.67 0.64 -40.13
N THR A 144 -11.81 1.22 -40.99
CA THR A 144 -10.80 2.21 -40.56
C THR A 144 -11.45 3.44 -39.92
N HIS A 145 -12.57 3.92 -40.48
CA HIS A 145 -13.31 5.06 -39.93
C HIS A 145 -13.98 4.72 -38.60
N VAL A 146 -14.61 3.54 -38.51
CA VAL A 146 -15.21 2.99 -37.29
C VAL A 146 -14.16 2.81 -36.19
N GLY A 147 -13.00 2.23 -36.51
CA GLY A 147 -11.89 2.05 -35.58
C GLY A 147 -11.33 3.37 -35.06
N GLY A 148 -11.25 4.40 -35.92
CA GLY A 148 -10.84 5.75 -35.51
C GLY A 148 -11.81 6.40 -34.51
N ILE A 149 -13.13 6.23 -34.71
CA ILE A 149 -14.13 6.76 -33.77
C ILE A 149 -14.04 6.05 -32.41
N ALA A 150 -13.93 4.72 -32.43
CA ALA A 150 -13.91 3.93 -31.21
C ALA A 150 -12.63 4.19 -30.40
N ALA A 151 -11.47 4.17 -31.06
CA ALA A 151 -10.17 4.14 -30.38
C ALA A 151 -9.02 4.73 -31.22
N GLY A 152 -9.24 5.74 -32.07
CA GLY A 152 -8.15 6.55 -32.65
C GLY A 152 -7.25 7.15 -31.57
N SER A 153 -5.95 7.26 -31.83
CA SER A 153 -4.97 7.67 -30.82
C SER A 153 -5.13 9.15 -30.47
N ARG A 154 -4.78 9.52 -29.25
CA ARG A 154 -4.69 10.92 -28.86
C ARG A 154 -3.23 11.35 -28.93
N ASP A 155 -2.87 12.05 -29.99
CA ASP A 155 -1.48 12.36 -30.35
C ASP A 155 -1.28 13.82 -30.78
N GLY A 156 -2.31 14.65 -30.63
CA GLY A 156 -2.30 16.05 -31.07
C GLY A 156 -2.50 16.20 -32.56
N GLY A 157 -2.88 15.12 -33.24
CA GLY A 157 -3.24 15.06 -34.64
C GLY A 157 -4.63 15.61 -34.95
N PRO A 158 -5.25 15.15 -36.06
CA PRO A 158 -6.51 15.71 -36.55
C PRO A 158 -7.75 15.31 -35.75
N MET A 159 -7.77 14.14 -35.12
CA MET A 159 -8.89 13.62 -34.32
C MET A 159 -8.36 12.61 -33.29
N HIS A 160 -9.22 12.16 -32.39
CA HIS A 160 -8.95 10.99 -31.56
C HIS A 160 -10.26 10.23 -31.30
N GLY A 161 -10.16 8.95 -30.94
CA GLY A 161 -11.34 8.14 -30.60
C GLY A 161 -11.85 8.37 -29.17
N VAL A 162 -13.00 7.78 -28.85
CA VAL A 162 -13.58 7.82 -27.49
C VAL A 162 -12.67 7.09 -26.48
N ALA A 163 -12.16 5.92 -26.85
CA ALA A 163 -11.27 5.11 -26.02
C ALA A 163 -9.85 5.14 -26.61
N PHE A 164 -9.22 6.32 -26.65
CA PHE A 164 -7.99 6.54 -27.38
C PHE A 164 -6.77 5.72 -26.88
N ASP A 165 -6.82 5.14 -25.67
CA ASP A 165 -5.79 4.22 -25.16
C ASP A 165 -6.18 2.73 -25.24
N ALA A 166 -7.35 2.40 -25.77
CA ALA A 166 -7.76 1.02 -26.00
C ALA A 166 -7.00 0.38 -27.17
N GLN A 167 -6.83 -0.93 -27.11
CA GLN A 167 -6.32 -1.75 -28.22
C GLN A 167 -7.48 -2.16 -29.12
N ILE A 168 -7.32 -1.95 -30.43
CA ILE A 168 -8.28 -2.41 -31.45
C ILE A 168 -7.90 -3.83 -31.86
N ILE A 169 -8.85 -4.76 -31.79
CA ILE A 169 -8.75 -6.09 -32.39
C ILE A 169 -9.63 -6.10 -33.64
N SER A 170 -9.04 -6.08 -34.81
CA SER A 170 -9.78 -6.04 -36.08
C SER A 170 -9.96 -7.44 -36.64
N ALA A 171 -11.20 -7.83 -36.91
CA ALA A 171 -11.52 -8.97 -37.75
C ALA A 171 -12.26 -8.47 -38.99
N ASP A 172 -11.86 -8.98 -40.15
CA ASP A 172 -12.48 -8.66 -41.42
C ASP A 172 -13.69 -9.58 -41.67
N ASN A 173 -14.85 -9.00 -41.94
CA ASN A 173 -16.06 -9.74 -42.33
C ASN A 173 -16.18 -9.89 -43.85
N GLY A 174 -15.27 -9.29 -44.63
CA GLY A 174 -15.23 -9.37 -46.08
C GLY A 174 -16.27 -8.56 -46.83
N ASP A 175 -17.05 -7.75 -46.10
CA ASP A 175 -18.17 -6.90 -46.54
C ASP A 175 -18.57 -7.07 -48.02
N PRO A 176 -19.26 -8.17 -48.37
CA PRO A 176 -19.47 -8.57 -49.74
C PRO A 176 -20.44 -7.67 -50.52
N GLY A 177 -21.21 -6.78 -49.89
CA GLY A 177 -22.23 -5.98 -50.58
C GLY A 177 -23.64 -6.60 -50.48
N PRO A 178 -24.66 -5.88 -50.96
CA PRO A 178 -25.87 -5.62 -50.19
C PRO A 178 -26.62 -6.90 -49.79
N GLU A 179 -26.86 -7.02 -48.50
CA GLU A 179 -27.51 -8.18 -47.92
C GLU A 179 -29.02 -8.12 -48.10
N ASP A 180 -29.61 -7.01 -48.59
CA ASP A 180 -30.96 -6.86 -49.14
C ASP A 180 -31.99 -7.91 -48.68
N GLY A 181 -32.13 -8.12 -47.37
CA GLY A 181 -33.05 -9.10 -46.77
C GLY A 181 -32.67 -10.59 -46.91
N ILE A 182 -31.55 -10.91 -47.55
CA ILE A 182 -31.00 -12.25 -47.79
C ILE A 182 -30.18 -12.72 -46.58
N ILE A 183 -30.77 -13.59 -45.77
CA ILE A 183 -30.14 -14.20 -44.58
C ILE A 183 -28.80 -14.89 -44.88
N LEU A 184 -28.71 -15.59 -46.02
CA LEU A 184 -27.49 -16.31 -46.39
C LEU A 184 -26.39 -15.41 -46.97
N GLY A 185 -26.69 -14.13 -47.26
CA GLY A 185 -25.71 -13.14 -47.72
C GLY A 185 -24.58 -12.92 -46.74
N ASN A 186 -24.90 -13.03 -45.43
CA ASN A 186 -23.92 -13.11 -44.37
C ASN A 186 -23.25 -14.49 -44.37
N ASP A 187 -22.21 -14.67 -45.21
CA ASP A 187 -21.55 -15.96 -45.39
C ASP A 187 -21.12 -16.60 -44.06
N GLY A 188 -21.80 -17.68 -43.68
CA GLY A 188 -21.65 -18.28 -42.36
C GLY A 188 -20.23 -18.72 -42.01
N ALA A 189 -19.41 -19.12 -42.99
CA ALA A 189 -18.03 -19.51 -42.73
C ALA A 189 -17.10 -18.32 -42.52
N VAL A 190 -17.27 -17.25 -43.29
CA VAL A 190 -16.52 -15.99 -43.10
C VAL A 190 -16.81 -15.40 -41.72
N TYR A 191 -18.09 -15.22 -41.41
CA TYR A 191 -18.47 -14.57 -40.17
C TYR A 191 -18.12 -15.41 -38.94
N LYS A 192 -18.31 -16.74 -39.01
CA LYS A 192 -17.92 -17.63 -37.90
C LYS A 192 -16.43 -17.58 -37.60
N ALA A 193 -15.58 -17.55 -38.62
CA ALA A 193 -14.14 -17.46 -38.43
C ALA A 193 -13.74 -16.15 -37.72
N GLY A 194 -14.38 -15.03 -38.07
CA GLY A 194 -14.18 -13.74 -37.39
C GLY A 194 -14.66 -13.75 -35.95
N TRP A 195 -15.89 -14.24 -35.69
CA TRP A 195 -16.44 -14.35 -34.33
C TRP A 195 -15.57 -15.23 -33.43
N ASP A 196 -15.21 -16.43 -33.88
CA ASP A 196 -14.41 -17.36 -33.10
C ASP A 196 -13.03 -16.75 -32.77
N ALA A 197 -12.42 -16.04 -33.72
CA ALA A 197 -11.14 -15.36 -33.51
C ALA A 197 -11.25 -14.17 -32.53
N LEU A 198 -12.31 -13.36 -32.64
CA LEU A 198 -12.55 -12.24 -31.73
C LEU A 198 -12.81 -12.71 -30.29
N ILE A 199 -13.60 -13.78 -30.11
CA ILE A 199 -13.85 -14.41 -28.80
C ILE A 199 -12.52 -14.91 -28.21
N ALA A 200 -11.70 -15.59 -29.01
CA ALA A 200 -10.42 -16.12 -28.57
C ALA A 200 -9.36 -15.04 -28.25
N SER A 201 -9.51 -13.83 -28.82
CA SER A 201 -8.53 -12.74 -28.62
C SER A 201 -8.54 -12.13 -27.20
N GLY A 202 -9.59 -12.41 -26.43
CA GLY A 202 -9.86 -11.77 -25.14
C GLY A 202 -10.52 -10.40 -25.26
N ALA A 203 -11.04 -10.04 -26.44
CA ALA A 203 -11.90 -8.88 -26.60
C ALA A 203 -13.12 -8.98 -25.68
N ARG A 204 -13.46 -7.88 -25.01
CA ARG A 204 -14.65 -7.80 -24.13
C ARG A 204 -15.80 -7.05 -24.77
N ILE A 205 -15.55 -6.43 -25.91
CA ILE A 205 -16.46 -5.57 -26.65
C ILE A 205 -16.29 -5.93 -28.12
N ILE A 206 -17.37 -6.09 -28.88
CA ILE A 206 -17.31 -6.25 -30.33
C ILE A 206 -18.32 -5.28 -30.97
N ASN A 207 -17.82 -4.35 -31.77
CA ASN A 207 -18.61 -3.43 -32.57
C ASN A 207 -18.88 -4.01 -33.96
N ASN A 208 -20.13 -3.95 -34.40
CA ASN A 208 -20.59 -4.45 -35.69
C ASN A 208 -21.35 -3.35 -36.45
N SER A 209 -21.09 -3.24 -37.74
CA SER A 209 -21.72 -2.25 -38.62
C SER A 209 -22.23 -2.84 -39.93
N TRP A 210 -22.62 -4.12 -39.86
CA TRP A 210 -23.23 -4.92 -40.92
C TRP A 210 -24.60 -5.43 -40.47
N GLY A 211 -25.42 -5.91 -41.41
CA GLY A 211 -26.81 -6.30 -41.16
C GLY A 211 -27.30 -7.39 -42.11
N ILE A 212 -28.60 -7.67 -42.06
CA ILE A 212 -29.35 -8.42 -43.09
C ILE A 212 -29.94 -7.43 -44.11
N GLY A 213 -30.25 -6.21 -43.68
CA GLY A 213 -30.92 -5.23 -44.51
C GLY A 213 -32.44 -5.46 -44.61
N ILE A 214 -33.12 -4.51 -45.25
CA ILE A 214 -34.59 -4.44 -45.33
C ILE A 214 -35.01 -4.38 -46.81
N THR A 215 -35.75 -5.38 -47.29
CA THR A 215 -36.22 -5.45 -48.69
C THR A 215 -37.47 -4.62 -48.97
N ASP A 216 -37.52 -3.98 -50.14
CA ASP A 216 -38.70 -3.65 -50.97
C ASP A 216 -39.94 -2.96 -50.32
N ARG A 217 -39.82 -2.45 -49.09
CA ARG A 217 -40.94 -1.83 -48.36
C ARG A 217 -41.09 -0.34 -48.64
N PHE A 218 -39.99 0.38 -48.91
CA PHE A 218 -40.05 1.79 -49.29
C PHE A 218 -40.79 2.01 -50.61
N ASP A 219 -40.72 1.05 -51.54
CA ASP A 219 -41.44 1.10 -52.81
C ASP A 219 -42.97 0.96 -52.65
N GLN A 220 -43.44 0.47 -51.50
CA GLN A 220 -44.87 0.26 -51.21
C GLN A 220 -45.48 1.42 -50.41
N GLY A 221 -44.72 2.00 -49.46
CA GLY A 221 -45.22 3.02 -48.52
C GLY A 221 -44.64 4.43 -48.69
N GLY A 222 -43.64 4.63 -49.57
CA GLY A 222 -42.96 5.91 -49.74
C GLY A 222 -42.22 6.37 -48.47
N ARG A 223 -42.27 7.67 -48.15
CA ARG A 223 -41.72 8.22 -46.88
C ARG A 223 -42.82 8.62 -45.89
N ASP A 224 -44.00 8.00 -46.00
CA ASP A 224 -45.10 8.27 -45.07
C ASP A 224 -44.76 7.73 -43.67
N PRO A 225 -44.60 8.59 -42.65
CA PRO A 225 -44.29 8.15 -41.30
C PRO A 225 -45.41 7.32 -40.63
N ALA A 226 -46.63 7.35 -41.18
CA ALA A 226 -47.75 6.54 -40.71
C ALA A 226 -47.79 5.12 -41.32
N PHE A 227 -47.00 4.86 -42.36
CA PHE A 227 -46.92 3.53 -42.98
C PHE A 227 -45.96 2.63 -42.18
N PRO A 228 -46.33 1.37 -41.89
CA PRO A 228 -45.45 0.42 -41.21
C PRO A 228 -44.43 -0.14 -42.21
N HIS A 229 -43.28 0.53 -42.36
CA HIS A 229 -42.26 0.18 -43.35
C HIS A 229 -41.51 -1.13 -43.00
N PHE A 230 -41.10 -1.33 -41.74
CA PHE A 230 -40.52 -2.58 -41.25
C PHE A 230 -40.88 -2.81 -39.77
N THR A 231 -41.66 -3.86 -39.51
CA THR A 231 -42.26 -4.15 -38.21
C THR A 231 -41.50 -5.23 -37.46
N VAL A 232 -41.82 -5.43 -36.18
CA VAL A 232 -41.30 -6.58 -35.42
C VAL A 232 -41.73 -7.92 -36.04
N GLN A 233 -42.89 -7.97 -36.72
CA GLN A 233 -43.31 -9.17 -37.45
C GLN A 233 -42.41 -9.45 -38.66
N ASP A 234 -41.94 -8.42 -39.36
CA ASP A 234 -40.99 -8.59 -40.47
C ASP A 234 -39.62 -9.08 -39.96
N ALA A 235 -39.15 -8.53 -38.84
CA ALA A 235 -37.96 -9.03 -38.15
C ALA A 235 -38.14 -10.48 -37.68
N GLN A 236 -39.33 -10.86 -37.19
CA GLN A 236 -39.64 -12.25 -36.85
C GLN A 236 -39.54 -13.16 -38.08
N LEU A 237 -40.02 -12.74 -39.25
CA LEU A 237 -39.90 -13.53 -40.48
C LEU A 237 -38.45 -13.73 -40.94
N GLN A 238 -37.59 -12.74 -40.70
CA GLN A 238 -36.14 -12.90 -40.89
C GLN A 238 -35.57 -13.90 -39.86
N PHE A 239 -35.96 -13.80 -38.59
CA PHE A 239 -35.52 -14.74 -37.56
C PHE A 239 -36.00 -16.18 -37.78
N ASP A 240 -37.21 -16.37 -38.29
CA ASP A 240 -37.77 -17.69 -38.63
C ASP A 240 -36.93 -18.40 -39.72
N GLN A 241 -36.22 -17.63 -40.55
CA GLN A 241 -35.25 -18.15 -41.52
C GLN A 241 -33.87 -18.41 -40.89
N ILE A 242 -33.46 -17.62 -39.89
CA ILE A 242 -32.21 -17.81 -39.14
C ILE A 242 -32.28 -19.05 -38.25
N GLN A 243 -33.39 -19.24 -37.55
CA GLN A 243 -33.57 -20.27 -36.54
C GLN A 243 -33.18 -21.69 -37.01
N PRO A 244 -33.61 -22.18 -38.19
CA PRO A 244 -33.22 -23.51 -38.67
C PRO A 244 -31.74 -23.61 -39.11
N LEU A 245 -31.04 -22.49 -39.29
CA LEU A 245 -29.63 -22.47 -39.67
C LEU A 245 -28.68 -22.54 -38.46
N LEU A 246 -29.16 -22.24 -37.25
CA LEU A 246 -28.34 -22.29 -36.04
C LEU A 246 -27.76 -23.71 -35.82
N GLY A 247 -26.45 -23.80 -35.57
CA GLY A 247 -25.74 -25.08 -35.45
C GLY A 247 -25.31 -25.70 -36.79
N THR A 248 -25.55 -25.00 -37.91
CA THR A 248 -25.06 -25.37 -39.25
C THR A 248 -23.98 -24.39 -39.73
N ARG A 249 -23.17 -24.76 -40.72
CA ARG A 249 -22.16 -23.85 -41.28
C ARG A 249 -22.75 -22.57 -41.87
N PRO A 250 -23.85 -22.60 -42.66
CA PRO A 250 -24.48 -21.38 -43.15
C PRO A 250 -24.99 -20.44 -42.07
N GLY A 251 -25.39 -20.95 -40.90
CA GLY A 251 -25.84 -20.12 -39.77
C GLY A 251 -24.73 -19.48 -38.94
N GLY A 252 -23.45 -19.66 -39.33
CA GLY A 252 -22.29 -19.27 -38.54
C GLY A 252 -22.20 -17.79 -38.17
N ALA A 253 -22.79 -16.89 -38.98
CA ALA A 253 -22.85 -15.46 -38.67
C ALA A 253 -23.68 -15.16 -37.42
N TYR A 254 -24.84 -15.78 -37.32
CA TYR A 254 -25.80 -15.61 -36.23
C TYR A 254 -25.39 -16.39 -34.99
N GLU A 255 -24.94 -17.64 -35.19
CA GLU A 255 -24.45 -18.48 -34.10
C GLU A 255 -23.22 -17.87 -33.41
N GLY A 256 -22.29 -17.30 -34.19
CA GLY A 256 -21.11 -16.63 -33.65
C GLY A 256 -21.47 -15.39 -32.81
N ALA A 257 -22.43 -14.58 -33.26
CA ALA A 257 -22.90 -13.41 -32.50
C ALA A 257 -23.56 -13.81 -31.17
N ILE A 258 -24.40 -14.85 -31.19
CA ILE A 258 -25.01 -15.43 -29.98
C ILE A 258 -23.93 -15.96 -29.03
N ALA A 259 -22.93 -16.68 -29.56
CA ALA A 259 -21.83 -17.23 -28.76
C ALA A 259 -20.97 -16.14 -28.12
N ALA A 260 -20.71 -15.03 -28.81
CA ALA A 260 -19.97 -13.89 -28.27
C ALA A 260 -20.71 -13.28 -27.07
N ALA A 261 -22.00 -12.97 -27.23
CA ALA A 261 -22.81 -12.38 -26.16
C ALA A 261 -22.98 -13.35 -24.96
N ARG A 262 -23.15 -14.66 -25.21
CA ARG A 262 -23.17 -15.69 -24.15
C ARG A 262 -21.84 -15.83 -23.41
N SER A 263 -20.72 -15.47 -24.05
CA SER A 263 -19.40 -15.46 -23.43
C SER A 263 -19.17 -14.24 -22.52
N GLY A 264 -20.14 -13.33 -22.41
CA GLY A 264 -20.05 -12.11 -21.60
C GLY A 264 -19.41 -10.93 -22.32
N ILE A 265 -19.25 -11.02 -23.65
CA ILE A 265 -18.73 -9.95 -24.51
C ILE A 265 -19.88 -9.01 -24.86
N VAL A 266 -19.69 -7.71 -24.63
CA VAL A 266 -20.68 -6.69 -25.03
C VAL A 266 -20.68 -6.58 -26.55
N THR A 267 -21.77 -7.03 -27.16
CA THR A 267 -21.93 -7.10 -28.61
C THR A 267 -22.82 -5.95 -29.06
N ILE A 268 -22.26 -5.07 -29.89
CA ILE A 268 -22.87 -3.80 -30.27
C ILE A 268 -23.17 -3.84 -31.76
N PHE A 269 -24.40 -3.51 -32.14
CA PHE A 269 -24.86 -3.47 -33.52
C PHE A 269 -25.47 -2.11 -33.86
N ALA A 270 -25.08 -1.58 -35.03
CA ALA A 270 -25.77 -0.45 -35.65
C ALA A 270 -27.24 -0.82 -35.96
N ALA A 271 -28.17 0.10 -35.71
CA ALA A 271 -29.61 -0.17 -35.88
C ALA A 271 -30.08 -0.29 -37.34
N GLY A 272 -29.28 0.15 -38.31
CA GLY A 272 -29.66 0.28 -39.72
C GLY A 272 -29.79 1.74 -40.17
N ASN A 273 -29.90 1.98 -41.49
CA ASN A 273 -29.89 3.33 -42.09
C ASN A 273 -31.17 3.59 -42.90
N ASP A 274 -32.31 3.34 -42.28
CA ASP A 274 -33.61 3.25 -42.94
C ASP A 274 -34.60 4.37 -42.54
N TYR A 275 -34.13 5.61 -42.66
CA TYR A 275 -34.91 6.85 -42.63
C TYR A 275 -35.76 7.16 -41.38
N ASN A 276 -35.45 6.57 -40.23
CA ASN A 276 -36.25 6.65 -39.00
C ASN A 276 -37.69 6.12 -39.19
N LEU A 277 -37.93 5.35 -40.25
CA LEU A 277 -39.22 4.79 -40.59
C LEU A 277 -39.29 3.28 -40.32
N ASN A 278 -38.14 2.64 -40.15
CA ASN A 278 -37.99 1.21 -39.90
C ASN A 278 -37.47 0.91 -38.49
N ASN A 279 -37.92 -0.22 -37.95
CA ASN A 279 -37.29 -0.88 -36.81
C ASN A 279 -35.98 -1.58 -37.25
N PRO A 280 -35.10 -1.96 -36.32
CA PRO A 280 -33.89 -2.70 -36.64
C PRO A 280 -34.19 -4.08 -37.25
N ASP A 281 -33.34 -4.55 -38.15
CA ASP A 281 -33.44 -5.89 -38.72
C ASP A 281 -33.19 -6.99 -37.67
N ALA A 282 -33.38 -8.26 -38.04
CA ALA A 282 -33.32 -9.36 -37.08
C ALA A 282 -31.92 -9.60 -36.49
N ILE A 283 -30.83 -9.21 -37.17
CA ILE A 283 -29.49 -9.35 -36.58
C ILE A 283 -29.21 -8.20 -35.60
N ALA A 284 -29.52 -6.96 -35.96
CA ALA A 284 -29.35 -5.83 -35.04
C ALA A 284 -30.24 -5.97 -33.78
N GLY A 285 -31.42 -6.60 -33.94
CA GLY A 285 -32.37 -6.93 -32.87
C GLY A 285 -32.32 -8.37 -32.36
N LEU A 286 -31.25 -9.14 -32.63
CA LEU A 286 -31.20 -10.59 -32.35
C LEU A 286 -31.53 -10.96 -30.91
N ALA A 287 -31.14 -10.10 -29.95
CA ALA A 287 -31.42 -10.27 -28.53
C ALA A 287 -32.91 -10.22 -28.15
N TYR A 288 -33.79 -9.72 -29.02
CA TYR A 288 -35.24 -9.84 -28.83
C TYR A 288 -35.72 -11.28 -29.02
N PHE A 289 -35.14 -11.98 -30.01
CA PHE A 289 -35.51 -13.36 -30.37
C PHE A 289 -34.71 -14.42 -29.59
N VAL A 290 -33.57 -14.00 -29.02
CA VAL A 290 -32.70 -14.82 -28.17
C VAL A 290 -32.51 -14.07 -26.83
N PRO A 291 -33.50 -14.09 -25.92
CA PRO A 291 -33.53 -13.18 -24.77
C PRO A 291 -32.33 -13.29 -23.82
N ASP A 292 -31.72 -14.47 -23.71
CA ASP A 292 -30.61 -14.72 -22.79
C ASP A 292 -29.33 -13.92 -23.13
N ILE A 293 -29.21 -13.40 -24.36
CA ILE A 293 -28.08 -12.55 -24.77
C ILE A 293 -28.32 -11.05 -24.58
N ALA A 294 -29.56 -10.62 -24.33
CA ALA A 294 -29.94 -9.20 -24.20
C ALA A 294 -29.14 -8.41 -23.14
N PRO A 295 -28.72 -8.99 -22.00
CA PRO A 295 -27.86 -8.29 -21.05
C PRO A 295 -26.53 -7.82 -21.65
N ASN A 296 -25.95 -8.58 -22.58
CA ASN A 296 -24.67 -8.28 -23.24
C ASN A 296 -24.86 -7.68 -24.65
N TRP A 297 -26.07 -7.29 -25.04
CA TRP A 297 -26.36 -6.78 -26.38
C TRP A 297 -26.76 -5.31 -26.34
N LEU A 298 -26.28 -4.54 -27.32
CA LEU A 298 -26.69 -3.14 -27.53
C LEU A 298 -26.98 -2.86 -29.01
N THR A 299 -28.18 -2.34 -29.28
CA THR A 299 -28.55 -1.79 -30.59
C THR A 299 -28.34 -0.28 -30.56
N VAL A 300 -27.82 0.31 -31.64
CA VAL A 300 -27.41 1.72 -31.64
C VAL A 300 -28.08 2.54 -32.74
N ALA A 301 -28.95 3.47 -32.34
CA ALA A 301 -29.51 4.50 -33.22
C ALA A 301 -28.56 5.71 -33.34
N ALA A 302 -28.64 6.41 -34.48
CA ALA A 302 -27.76 7.53 -34.80
C ALA A 302 -28.43 8.88 -34.56
N LEU A 303 -27.70 9.78 -33.90
CA LEU A 303 -28.09 11.16 -33.64
C LEU A 303 -27.33 12.14 -34.54
N GLN A 304 -27.95 13.30 -34.72
CA GLN A 304 -27.36 14.47 -35.36
C GLN A 304 -27.53 15.70 -34.46
N ILE A 305 -26.66 16.70 -34.66
CA ILE A 305 -26.91 18.05 -34.17
C ILE A 305 -28.26 18.52 -34.73
N ASN A 306 -29.12 19.04 -33.85
CA ASN A 306 -30.44 19.48 -34.23
C ASN A 306 -30.33 20.62 -35.26
N PRO A 307 -30.88 20.46 -36.48
CA PRO A 307 -30.87 21.52 -37.48
C PRO A 307 -31.73 22.72 -37.07
N ASP A 308 -32.71 22.52 -36.18
CA ASP A 308 -33.45 23.59 -35.54
C ASP A 308 -32.68 24.12 -34.32
N THR A 309 -31.90 25.18 -34.55
CA THR A 309 -31.10 25.84 -33.50
C THR A 309 -31.94 26.60 -32.47
N SER A 310 -33.27 26.68 -32.65
CA SER A 310 -34.19 27.26 -31.67
C SER A 310 -34.78 26.21 -30.72
N SER A 311 -34.63 24.93 -31.04
CA SER A 311 -35.05 23.83 -30.17
C SER A 311 -34.27 23.86 -28.85
N PRO A 312 -34.91 23.58 -27.71
CA PRO A 312 -34.20 23.35 -26.45
C PRO A 312 -33.34 22.09 -26.49
N ASP A 313 -33.64 21.15 -27.40
CA ASP A 313 -32.91 19.90 -27.56
C ASP A 313 -31.79 20.07 -28.62
N PRO A 314 -30.50 20.03 -28.22
CA PRO A 314 -29.37 20.26 -29.13
C PRO A 314 -29.14 19.10 -30.10
N TYR A 315 -29.75 17.93 -29.86
CA TYR A 315 -29.60 16.74 -30.68
C TYR A 315 -30.97 16.14 -31.02
N THR A 316 -31.05 15.49 -32.17
CA THR A 316 -32.24 14.77 -32.61
C THR A 316 -31.83 13.52 -33.38
N ILE A 317 -32.75 12.58 -33.58
CA ILE A 317 -32.47 11.39 -34.37
C ILE A 317 -32.09 11.76 -35.80
N SER A 318 -31.09 11.07 -36.35
CA SER A 318 -30.64 11.32 -37.71
C SER A 318 -31.70 10.91 -38.71
N THR A 319 -31.88 11.71 -39.77
CA THR A 319 -32.93 11.46 -40.77
C THR A 319 -32.76 10.15 -41.54
N PHE A 320 -31.58 9.53 -41.50
CA PHE A 320 -31.32 8.21 -42.06
C PHE A 320 -31.39 7.09 -41.02
N SER A 321 -31.32 7.36 -39.72
CA SER A 321 -31.15 6.30 -38.71
C SER A 321 -32.38 5.40 -38.65
N SER A 322 -32.24 4.08 -38.58
CA SER A 322 -33.33 3.26 -38.04
C SER A 322 -33.60 3.65 -36.59
N ARG A 323 -34.86 3.55 -36.15
CA ARG A 323 -35.23 3.82 -34.76
C ARG A 323 -34.92 2.60 -33.88
N CYS A 324 -34.92 2.76 -32.56
CA CYS A 324 -34.74 1.62 -31.65
C CYS A 324 -35.87 0.57 -31.77
N GLY A 325 -37.12 1.00 -31.99
CA GLY A 325 -38.24 0.11 -32.28
C GLY A 325 -38.47 -0.93 -31.18
N TYR A 326 -38.67 -2.19 -31.58
CA TYR A 326 -38.86 -3.31 -30.65
C TYR A 326 -37.60 -3.66 -29.82
N THR A 327 -36.43 -3.10 -30.16
CA THR A 327 -35.16 -3.29 -29.42
C THR A 327 -34.98 -2.27 -28.29
N ALA A 328 -35.95 -1.38 -28.06
CA ALA A 328 -35.81 -0.22 -27.18
C ALA A 328 -35.26 -0.54 -25.78
N SER A 329 -35.61 -1.69 -25.19
CA SER A 329 -35.14 -2.08 -23.86
C SER A 329 -33.64 -2.40 -23.77
N PHE A 330 -32.97 -2.61 -24.91
CA PHE A 330 -31.51 -2.76 -25.00
C PHE A 330 -30.87 -1.86 -26.06
N CYS A 331 -31.57 -0.80 -26.49
CA CYS A 331 -31.09 0.15 -27.48
C CYS A 331 -30.67 1.48 -26.85
N VAL A 332 -29.60 2.08 -27.37
CA VAL A 332 -29.14 3.43 -27.01
C VAL A 332 -28.96 4.27 -28.27
N SER A 333 -28.91 5.58 -28.11
CA SER A 333 -28.63 6.51 -29.20
C SER A 333 -27.25 7.14 -29.05
N ALA A 334 -26.54 7.38 -30.15
CA ALA A 334 -25.21 7.98 -30.14
C ALA A 334 -24.94 8.84 -31.40
N PRO A 335 -23.94 9.74 -31.38
CA PRO A 335 -23.57 10.58 -32.52
C PRO A 335 -23.26 9.78 -33.79
N GLY A 336 -23.99 10.03 -34.88
CA GLY A 336 -23.83 9.27 -36.12
C GLY A 336 -23.81 10.10 -37.41
N THR A 337 -24.02 11.42 -37.33
CA THR A 337 -24.07 12.30 -38.50
C THR A 337 -22.84 13.21 -38.60
N ARG A 338 -22.21 13.24 -39.78
CA ARG A 338 -20.99 14.01 -40.07
C ARG A 338 -19.89 13.80 -39.01
N VAL A 339 -19.63 12.53 -38.71
CA VAL A 339 -18.60 12.12 -37.75
C VAL A 339 -17.25 12.12 -38.47
N TYR A 340 -16.31 12.89 -37.94
CA TYR A 340 -14.97 13.06 -38.49
C TYR A 340 -14.03 11.97 -37.95
N SER A 341 -13.40 11.19 -38.82
CA SER A 341 -12.49 10.10 -38.42
C SER A 341 -11.53 9.71 -39.54
N ALA A 342 -10.58 8.83 -39.24
CA ALA A 342 -9.60 8.27 -40.16
C ALA A 342 -10.27 7.61 -41.37
N VAL A 343 -9.69 7.79 -42.55
CA VAL A 343 -10.14 7.17 -43.80
C VAL A 343 -8.95 6.72 -44.63
N ILE A 344 -9.19 5.76 -45.51
CA ILE A 344 -8.28 5.43 -46.60
C ILE A 344 -8.94 5.70 -47.95
N GLY A 345 -8.12 5.91 -48.97
CA GLY A 345 -8.54 6.07 -50.35
C GLY A 345 -7.61 5.31 -51.29
N GLY A 346 -7.93 5.33 -52.58
CA GLY A 346 -7.23 4.54 -53.60
C GLY A 346 -8.13 3.44 -54.17
N THR A 347 -7.61 2.75 -55.16
CA THR A 347 -8.26 1.63 -55.87
C THR A 347 -7.52 0.31 -55.66
N ASN A 348 -6.28 0.36 -55.18
CA ASN A 348 -5.43 -0.79 -54.88
C ASN A 348 -4.29 -0.38 -53.92
N ALA A 349 -3.42 -1.32 -53.55
CA ALA A 349 -2.34 -1.05 -52.61
C ALA A 349 -1.30 -0.02 -53.10
N ASP A 350 -1.09 0.12 -54.42
CA ASP A 350 -0.07 1.00 -55.00
C ASP A 350 -0.49 2.48 -55.00
N ASP A 351 -1.80 2.77 -55.02
CA ASP A 351 -2.36 4.14 -54.97
C ASP A 351 -3.07 4.45 -53.64
N LEU A 352 -2.83 3.63 -52.61
CA LEU A 352 -3.42 3.80 -51.28
C LEU A 352 -3.02 5.15 -50.69
N THR A 353 -4.02 5.89 -50.22
CA THR A 353 -3.85 7.14 -49.48
C THR A 353 -4.50 7.04 -48.10
N VAL A 354 -3.93 7.73 -47.11
CA VAL A 354 -4.46 7.85 -45.76
C VAL A 354 -4.92 9.29 -45.52
N GLY A 355 -5.98 9.49 -44.73
CA GLY A 355 -6.52 10.82 -44.48
C GLY A 355 -7.65 10.81 -43.47
N TYR A 356 -8.43 11.89 -43.46
CA TYR A 356 -9.51 12.08 -42.49
C TYR A 356 -10.74 12.63 -43.20
N GLY A 357 -11.92 12.16 -42.81
CA GLY A 357 -13.16 12.52 -43.49
C GLY A 357 -14.41 12.32 -42.66
N ASN A 358 -15.48 12.98 -43.10
CA ASN A 358 -16.81 12.85 -42.49
C ASN A 358 -17.58 11.71 -43.13
N LYS A 359 -18.12 10.81 -42.31
CA LYS A 359 -19.14 9.83 -42.71
C LYS A 359 -20.39 10.00 -41.85
N SER A 360 -21.51 9.49 -42.33
CA SER A 360 -22.78 9.47 -41.59
C SER A 360 -23.40 8.08 -41.70
N GLY A 361 -23.90 7.57 -40.58
CA GLY A 361 -24.53 6.26 -40.48
C GLY A 361 -24.70 5.81 -39.04
N THR A 362 -25.59 4.85 -38.77
CA THR A 362 -25.60 4.13 -37.48
C THR A 362 -24.29 3.38 -37.24
N SER A 363 -23.57 3.04 -38.30
CA SER A 363 -22.18 2.56 -38.27
C SER A 363 -21.18 3.54 -37.65
N MET A 364 -21.45 4.84 -37.67
CA MET A 364 -20.63 5.85 -36.97
C MET A 364 -21.12 6.08 -35.53
N ALA A 365 -22.36 5.74 -35.21
CA ALA A 365 -22.91 5.81 -33.85
C ALA A 365 -22.46 4.62 -32.98
N ALA A 366 -22.49 3.41 -33.51
CA ALA A 366 -22.05 2.20 -32.83
C ALA A 366 -20.63 2.30 -32.21
N PRO A 367 -19.58 2.80 -32.91
CA PRO A 367 -18.26 2.92 -32.32
C PRO A 367 -18.14 3.95 -31.19
N HIS A 368 -19.03 4.96 -31.11
CA HIS A 368 -19.09 5.84 -29.94
C HIS A 368 -19.54 5.07 -28.69
N VAL A 369 -20.51 4.16 -28.85
CA VAL A 369 -20.95 3.23 -27.80
C VAL A 369 -19.82 2.27 -27.45
N ALA A 370 -19.17 1.67 -28.44
CA ALA A 370 -18.07 0.72 -28.20
C ALA A 370 -16.90 1.34 -27.43
N GLY A 371 -16.46 2.54 -27.82
CA GLY A 371 -15.43 3.26 -27.10
C GLY A 371 -15.88 3.67 -25.69
N SER A 372 -17.14 4.08 -25.51
CA SER A 372 -17.68 4.38 -24.17
C SER A 372 -17.69 3.16 -23.26
N VAL A 373 -18.08 1.99 -23.78
CA VAL A 373 -18.01 0.71 -23.04
C VAL A 373 -16.57 0.38 -22.67
N ALA A 374 -15.58 0.66 -23.54
CA ALA A 374 -14.17 0.42 -23.22
C ALA A 374 -13.68 1.32 -22.08
N VAL A 375 -14.03 2.62 -22.11
CA VAL A 375 -13.74 3.54 -20.99
C VAL A 375 -14.39 3.04 -19.70
N LEU A 376 -15.63 2.58 -19.75
CA LEU A 376 -16.32 2.04 -18.57
C LEU A 376 -15.74 0.72 -18.07
N MET A 377 -15.22 -0.14 -18.95
CA MET A 377 -14.53 -1.38 -18.56
C MET A 377 -13.19 -1.12 -17.86
N GLU A 378 -12.52 0.00 -18.17
CA GLU A 378 -11.36 0.47 -17.39
C GLU A 378 -11.80 1.03 -16.03
N ARG A 379 -12.86 1.87 -16.03
CA ARG A 379 -13.43 2.46 -14.81
C ARG A 379 -13.95 1.42 -13.83
N PHE A 380 -14.57 0.35 -14.34
CA PHE A 380 -15.18 -0.73 -13.57
C PHE A 380 -14.54 -2.07 -13.95
N PRO A 381 -13.26 -2.29 -13.61
CA PRO A 381 -12.52 -3.47 -14.04
C PRO A 381 -13.08 -4.77 -13.45
N TYR A 382 -13.83 -4.68 -12.35
CA TYR A 382 -14.49 -5.81 -11.69
C TYR A 382 -15.87 -6.15 -12.29
N MET A 383 -16.50 -5.24 -13.05
CA MET A 383 -17.83 -5.49 -13.62
C MET A 383 -17.79 -6.44 -14.83
N THR A 384 -18.85 -7.22 -14.97
CA THR A 384 -19.15 -8.03 -16.18
C THR A 384 -19.57 -7.14 -17.36
N GLY A 385 -19.56 -7.70 -18.58
CA GLY A 385 -20.05 -6.99 -19.77
C GLY A 385 -21.49 -6.48 -19.62
N ALA A 386 -22.38 -7.33 -19.13
CA ALA A 386 -23.79 -7.00 -18.91
C ALA A 386 -23.99 -5.84 -17.92
N GLN A 387 -23.19 -5.79 -16.85
CA GLN A 387 -23.24 -4.70 -15.89
C GLN A 387 -22.77 -3.38 -16.51
N VAL A 388 -21.68 -3.39 -17.29
CA VAL A 388 -21.21 -2.20 -17.99
C VAL A 388 -22.25 -1.71 -19.01
N ALA A 389 -22.87 -2.63 -19.76
CA ALA A 389 -23.95 -2.29 -20.69
C ALA A 389 -25.16 -1.68 -19.95
N SER A 390 -25.51 -2.23 -18.78
CA SER A 390 -26.56 -1.67 -17.92
C SER A 390 -26.20 -0.28 -17.38
N VAL A 391 -24.97 -0.05 -16.94
CA VAL A 391 -24.51 1.29 -16.50
C VAL A 391 -24.66 2.28 -17.64
N LEU A 392 -24.20 1.94 -18.85
CA LEU A 392 -24.29 2.82 -20.01
C LEU A 392 -25.75 3.16 -20.38
N ARG A 393 -26.65 2.16 -20.38
CA ARG A 393 -28.08 2.36 -20.68
C ARG A 393 -28.76 3.23 -19.64
N THR A 394 -28.59 2.88 -18.36
CA THR A 394 -29.31 3.55 -17.27
C THR A 394 -28.86 4.97 -17.03
N THR A 395 -27.66 5.34 -17.46
CA THR A 395 -27.09 6.68 -17.34
C THR A 395 -27.23 7.52 -18.61
N ALA A 396 -27.83 6.99 -19.66
CA ALA A 396 -28.15 7.75 -20.87
C ALA A 396 -29.02 8.97 -20.53
N THR A 397 -28.80 10.05 -21.28
CA THR A 397 -29.65 11.24 -21.25
C THR A 397 -30.94 10.89 -21.99
N ASP A 398 -32.04 10.84 -21.25
CA ASP A 398 -33.38 10.59 -21.76
C ASP A 398 -33.73 11.59 -22.89
N MET A 399 -34.30 11.08 -23.97
CA MET A 399 -34.65 11.86 -25.15
C MET A 399 -36.02 11.41 -25.66
N GLY A 400 -36.87 12.34 -26.09
CA GLY A 400 -38.18 11.99 -26.61
C GLY A 400 -39.23 11.84 -25.50
N ALA A 401 -39.93 10.71 -25.48
CA ALA A 401 -40.90 10.44 -24.41
C ALA A 401 -40.17 10.07 -23.12
N PRO A 402 -40.70 10.41 -21.93
CA PRO A 402 -40.02 10.07 -20.68
C PRO A 402 -39.77 8.56 -20.53
N GLY A 403 -38.51 8.17 -20.34
CA GLY A 403 -38.10 6.78 -20.18
C GLY A 403 -37.84 6.06 -21.50
N VAL A 404 -37.79 4.72 -21.46
CA VAL A 404 -37.47 3.92 -22.65
C VAL A 404 -38.53 4.10 -23.74
N ASP A 405 -38.12 4.53 -24.93
CA ASP A 405 -39.05 4.75 -26.05
C ASP A 405 -38.60 4.10 -27.37
N SER A 406 -39.53 3.99 -28.32
CA SER A 406 -39.27 3.36 -29.62
C SER A 406 -38.34 4.15 -30.54
N LEU A 407 -38.07 5.42 -30.24
CA LEU A 407 -37.29 6.30 -31.10
C LEU A 407 -35.81 6.27 -30.71
N TYR A 408 -35.54 6.58 -29.44
CA TYR A 408 -34.21 6.74 -28.88
C TYR A 408 -33.77 5.59 -27.97
N GLY A 409 -34.67 4.66 -27.63
CA GLY A 409 -34.40 3.59 -26.67
C GLY A 409 -34.24 4.19 -25.29
N TRP A 410 -33.10 3.93 -24.64
CA TRP A 410 -32.74 4.56 -23.37
C TRP A 410 -32.30 6.03 -23.49
N GLY A 411 -32.16 6.58 -24.71
CA GLY A 411 -31.68 7.94 -24.94
C GLY A 411 -30.23 8.01 -25.38
N MET A 412 -29.65 9.21 -25.34
CA MET A 412 -28.26 9.44 -25.77
C MET A 412 -27.26 8.99 -24.70
N ILE A 413 -26.27 8.18 -25.06
CA ILE A 413 -25.22 7.78 -24.11
C ILE A 413 -24.54 8.99 -23.45
N ASN A 414 -24.29 8.89 -22.14
CA ASN A 414 -23.67 9.95 -21.36
C ASN A 414 -22.53 9.39 -20.51
N LEU A 415 -21.34 9.37 -21.10
CA LEU A 415 -20.14 8.78 -20.51
C LEU A 415 -19.74 9.51 -19.22
N GLY A 416 -19.97 10.82 -19.14
CA GLY A 416 -19.69 11.61 -17.94
C GLY A 416 -20.55 11.23 -16.74
N LYS A 417 -21.82 10.85 -16.96
CA LYS A 417 -22.68 10.30 -15.90
C LYS A 417 -22.37 8.82 -15.62
N ALA A 418 -22.01 8.06 -16.64
CA ALA A 418 -21.75 6.62 -16.54
C ALA A 418 -20.55 6.26 -15.64
N ILE A 419 -19.50 7.10 -15.60
CA ILE A 419 -18.33 6.87 -14.74
C ILE A 419 -18.64 6.99 -13.22
N ASP A 420 -19.81 7.54 -12.87
CA ASP A 420 -20.26 7.70 -11.48
C ASP A 420 -21.08 6.50 -10.97
N GLY A 421 -21.21 5.44 -11.76
CA GLY A 421 -21.95 4.21 -11.43
C GLY A 421 -23.32 4.13 -12.13
N PRO A 422 -24.12 3.08 -11.89
CA PRO A 422 -25.48 3.01 -12.45
C PRO A 422 -26.36 4.15 -11.93
N SER A 423 -27.39 4.58 -12.68
CA SER A 423 -28.47 5.43 -12.13
C SER A 423 -29.82 4.73 -12.01
N MET A 424 -29.88 3.45 -12.38
CA MET A 424 -31.05 2.61 -12.14
C MET A 424 -30.62 1.15 -11.95
N LEU A 425 -31.24 0.44 -11.00
CA LEU A 425 -31.16 -1.02 -10.90
C LEU A 425 -32.42 -1.58 -11.58
N VAL A 426 -32.23 -2.10 -12.78
CA VAL A 426 -33.32 -2.40 -13.72
C VAL A 426 -33.91 -3.79 -13.46
N THR A 427 -35.23 -3.88 -13.54
CA THR A 427 -35.98 -5.12 -13.70
C THR A 427 -36.91 -5.01 -14.90
N GLU A 428 -37.62 -6.09 -15.23
CA GLU A 428 -38.68 -6.06 -16.24
C GLU A 428 -39.75 -4.99 -15.96
N GLN A 429 -40.03 -4.67 -14.68
CA GLN A 429 -41.07 -3.71 -14.29
C GLN A 429 -40.73 -2.27 -14.72
N ASP A 430 -39.43 -1.97 -14.84
CA ASP A 430 -38.93 -0.67 -15.28
C ASP A 430 -39.03 -0.47 -16.80
N ILE A 431 -39.32 -1.54 -17.54
CA ILE A 431 -39.45 -1.52 -19.00
C ILE A 431 -40.94 -1.41 -19.39
N PRO A 432 -41.32 -0.49 -20.29
CA PRO A 432 -42.67 -0.45 -20.86
C PRO A 432 -43.07 -1.78 -21.47
N VAL A 433 -44.34 -2.18 -21.28
CA VAL A 433 -44.83 -3.53 -21.63
C VAL A 433 -44.58 -3.87 -23.10
N GLU A 434 -44.69 -2.89 -23.99
CA GLU A 434 -44.47 -2.99 -25.42
C GLU A 434 -43.01 -3.29 -25.83
N PHE A 435 -42.04 -3.05 -24.95
CA PHE A 435 -40.60 -3.25 -25.22
C PHE A 435 -39.98 -4.35 -24.36
N ARG A 436 -40.78 -5.05 -23.55
CA ARG A 436 -40.32 -6.16 -22.73
C ARG A 436 -39.91 -7.35 -23.59
N VAL A 437 -38.79 -7.94 -23.23
CA VAL A 437 -38.30 -9.20 -23.78
C VAL A 437 -38.32 -10.25 -22.67
N ASP A 438 -39.19 -11.23 -22.79
CA ASP A 438 -39.34 -12.29 -21.79
C ASP A 438 -38.02 -13.06 -21.61
N GLY A 439 -37.57 -13.20 -20.37
CA GLY A 439 -36.28 -13.85 -20.04
C GLY A 439 -35.03 -12.96 -20.12
N ALA A 440 -35.14 -11.68 -20.48
CA ALA A 440 -33.98 -10.79 -20.66
C ALA A 440 -33.47 -10.09 -19.37
N TYR A 441 -34.26 -10.04 -18.29
CA TYR A 441 -34.05 -9.09 -17.18
C TYR A 441 -33.46 -9.69 -15.89
N GLY A 442 -32.90 -10.91 -15.95
CA GLY A 442 -32.15 -11.52 -14.85
C GLY A 442 -32.94 -11.68 -13.54
N SER A 443 -32.23 -11.75 -12.41
CA SER A 443 -32.82 -11.97 -11.07
C SER A 443 -33.37 -10.69 -10.41
N GLY A 444 -33.22 -9.53 -11.06
CA GLY A 444 -33.53 -8.22 -10.46
C GLY A 444 -32.53 -7.76 -9.38
N GLN A 445 -31.36 -8.40 -9.28
CA GLN A 445 -30.26 -7.96 -8.41
C GLN A 445 -29.06 -7.51 -9.24
N PHE A 446 -28.51 -6.34 -8.91
CA PHE A 446 -27.21 -5.89 -9.38
C PHE A 446 -26.15 -6.34 -8.38
N VAL A 447 -25.22 -7.23 -8.79
CA VAL A 447 -24.18 -7.77 -7.91
C VAL A 447 -22.89 -6.95 -8.03
N ALA A 448 -22.63 -6.09 -7.05
CA ALA A 448 -21.36 -5.38 -6.94
C ALA A 448 -20.31 -6.25 -6.24
N ASP A 449 -19.61 -7.09 -7.01
CA ASP A 449 -18.48 -7.89 -6.53
C ASP A 449 -17.18 -7.09 -6.66
N LEU A 450 -16.66 -6.58 -5.53
CA LEU A 450 -15.37 -5.88 -5.45
C LEU A 450 -14.33 -6.84 -4.86
N PRO A 451 -13.54 -7.55 -5.69
CA PRO A 451 -12.77 -8.70 -5.25
C PRO A 451 -11.46 -8.35 -4.52
N GLY A 452 -11.12 -7.06 -4.41
CA GLY A 452 -9.86 -6.57 -3.87
C GLY A 452 -8.78 -6.35 -4.92
N VAL A 453 -7.79 -5.54 -4.56
CA VAL A 453 -6.65 -5.22 -5.46
C VAL A 453 -5.77 -6.44 -5.64
N GLY A 454 -5.49 -6.79 -6.90
CA GLY A 454 -4.67 -7.94 -7.28
C GLY A 454 -5.46 -9.23 -7.53
N ALA A 455 -6.79 -9.22 -7.34
CA ALA A 455 -7.63 -10.37 -7.64
C ALA A 455 -7.70 -10.67 -9.15
N ILE A 456 -7.84 -11.95 -9.51
CA ILE A 456 -8.04 -12.38 -10.89
C ILE A 456 -9.55 -12.42 -11.18
N VAL A 457 -9.97 -11.72 -12.23
CA VAL A 457 -11.36 -11.69 -12.72
C VAL A 457 -11.44 -12.47 -14.02
N ASP A 458 -12.57 -13.18 -14.25
CA ASP A 458 -12.78 -14.06 -15.41
C ASP A 458 -11.74 -15.18 -15.54
N ALA A 459 -11.30 -15.74 -14.41
CA ALA A 459 -10.29 -16.79 -14.37
C ALA A 459 -10.61 -17.95 -15.33
N GLY A 460 -9.62 -18.34 -16.14
CA GLY A 460 -9.72 -19.41 -17.13
C GLY A 460 -10.45 -19.05 -18.44
N LYS A 461 -10.95 -17.82 -18.58
CA LYS A 461 -11.55 -17.32 -19.84
C LYS A 461 -10.52 -16.52 -20.66
N PRO A 462 -10.72 -16.35 -21.98
CA PRO A 462 -9.91 -15.42 -22.77
C PRO A 462 -9.90 -13.97 -22.25
N THR A 463 -10.93 -13.57 -21.50
CA THR A 463 -11.10 -12.24 -20.90
C THR A 463 -10.48 -12.11 -19.50
N GLU A 464 -9.71 -13.11 -19.05
CA GLU A 464 -9.02 -13.11 -17.75
C GLU A 464 -8.14 -11.86 -17.61
N ARG A 465 -8.19 -11.25 -16.41
CA ARG A 465 -7.41 -10.05 -16.09
C ARG A 465 -7.19 -9.91 -14.59
N VAL A 466 -6.18 -9.12 -14.22
CA VAL A 466 -5.91 -8.73 -12.83
C VAL A 466 -6.63 -7.43 -12.51
N CYS A 467 -7.42 -7.40 -11.45
CA CYS A 467 -8.07 -6.21 -10.93
C CYS A 467 -7.05 -5.36 -10.16
N SER A 468 -6.25 -4.57 -10.87
CA SER A 468 -5.13 -3.80 -10.28
C SER A 468 -5.51 -2.40 -9.80
N GLY A 469 -6.67 -1.90 -10.20
CA GLY A 469 -7.13 -0.55 -9.85
C GLY A 469 -7.57 -0.44 -8.39
N ILE A 470 -7.43 0.76 -7.80
CA ILE A 470 -7.90 1.04 -6.42
C ILE A 470 -9.40 0.75 -6.26
N GLN A 471 -10.18 0.95 -7.32
CA GLN A 471 -11.61 0.67 -7.41
C GLN A 471 -11.97 -0.81 -7.16
N CYS A 472 -11.02 -1.73 -7.31
CA CYS A 472 -11.20 -3.14 -6.95
C CYS A 472 -11.28 -3.35 -5.44
N GLY A 473 -10.67 -2.45 -4.64
CA GLY A 473 -10.70 -2.48 -3.17
C GLY A 473 -11.63 -1.43 -2.56
N LEU A 474 -11.83 -0.28 -3.20
CA LEU A 474 -12.72 0.79 -2.78
C LEU A 474 -13.30 1.52 -4.00
N ASP A 475 -14.61 1.39 -4.24
CA ASP A 475 -15.31 2.17 -5.27
C ASP A 475 -16.38 3.09 -4.65
N VAL A 476 -16.64 4.22 -5.32
CA VAL A 476 -17.62 5.22 -4.93
C VAL A 476 -18.58 5.43 -6.10
N TRP A 477 -19.86 5.14 -5.88
CA TRP A 477 -20.93 5.47 -6.81
C TRP A 477 -21.64 6.74 -6.35
N ARG A 478 -21.74 7.70 -7.27
CA ARG A 478 -22.19 9.08 -6.99
C ARG A 478 -23.56 9.40 -7.56
N ASN A 479 -24.03 8.63 -8.52
CA ASN A 479 -25.36 8.80 -9.09
C ASN A 479 -26.46 8.52 -8.07
N ASP A 480 -27.59 9.18 -8.25
CA ASP A 480 -28.86 8.80 -7.63
C ASP A 480 -29.37 7.53 -8.33
N ILE A 481 -29.55 6.46 -7.57
CA ILE A 481 -29.93 5.15 -8.12
C ILE A 481 -31.42 4.90 -7.89
N THR A 482 -32.16 4.67 -8.98
CA THR A 482 -33.61 4.43 -9.00
C THR A 482 -33.95 2.99 -9.44
N GLY A 483 -35.24 2.66 -9.59
CA GLY A 483 -35.70 1.41 -10.21
C GLY A 483 -36.27 0.37 -9.25
N HIS A 484 -36.76 -0.75 -9.79
CA HIS A 484 -37.35 -1.83 -9.00
C HIS A 484 -36.33 -2.92 -8.61
N GLY A 485 -35.12 -2.86 -9.14
CA GLY A 485 -34.05 -3.80 -8.81
C GLY A 485 -33.42 -3.54 -7.44
N GLY A 486 -32.69 -4.53 -6.94
CA GLY A 486 -31.93 -4.42 -5.69
C GLY A 486 -30.43 -4.56 -5.91
N LEU A 487 -29.67 -4.37 -4.83
CA LEU A 487 -28.21 -4.35 -4.82
C LEU A 487 -27.70 -5.48 -3.93
N THR A 488 -26.80 -6.31 -4.46
CA THR A 488 -26.03 -7.26 -3.67
C THR A 488 -24.57 -6.84 -3.65
N LYS A 489 -24.00 -6.61 -2.47
CA LYS A 489 -22.59 -6.28 -2.28
C LYS A 489 -21.81 -7.54 -1.90
N GLU A 490 -20.82 -7.88 -2.72
CA GLU A 490 -19.95 -9.07 -2.59
C GLU A 490 -18.47 -8.69 -2.79
N GLY A 491 -17.57 -9.63 -2.49
CA GLY A 491 -16.13 -9.41 -2.50
C GLY A 491 -15.62 -8.58 -1.32
N ILE A 492 -14.35 -8.76 -0.98
CA ILE A 492 -13.72 -8.16 0.21
C ILE A 492 -13.63 -6.63 0.19
N GLY A 493 -13.83 -5.99 -0.97
CA GLY A 493 -13.71 -4.54 -1.14
C GLY A 493 -14.86 -3.74 -0.52
N THR A 494 -14.71 -2.40 -0.55
CA THR A 494 -15.69 -1.44 -0.05
C THR A 494 -16.42 -0.74 -1.19
N LEU A 495 -17.74 -0.74 -1.17
CA LEU A 495 -18.57 0.11 -2.03
C LEU A 495 -19.15 1.26 -1.21
N VAL A 496 -19.03 2.49 -1.70
CA VAL A 496 -19.62 3.68 -1.09
C VAL A 496 -20.73 4.24 -1.99
N LEU A 497 -21.93 4.41 -1.45
CA LEU A 497 -23.03 5.09 -2.12
C LEU A 497 -23.20 6.51 -1.54
N THR A 498 -23.06 7.53 -2.39
CA THR A 498 -23.18 8.93 -1.95
C THR A 498 -24.44 9.63 -2.44
N GLY A 499 -25.13 9.09 -3.45
CA GLY A 499 -26.36 9.67 -4.01
C GLY A 499 -27.60 9.44 -3.15
N ASP A 500 -28.72 9.99 -3.62
CA ASP A 500 -30.06 9.79 -3.09
C ASP A 500 -30.73 8.58 -3.74
N ASN A 501 -30.49 7.40 -3.17
CA ASN A 501 -30.89 6.12 -3.76
C ASN A 501 -32.34 5.78 -3.37
N THR A 502 -33.19 5.62 -4.39
CA THR A 502 -34.63 5.38 -4.24
C THR A 502 -35.09 4.04 -4.82
N TYR A 503 -34.16 3.19 -5.25
CA TYR A 503 -34.49 1.85 -5.73
C TYR A 503 -35.20 1.02 -4.65
N SER A 504 -36.15 0.19 -5.07
CA SER A 504 -37.07 -0.52 -4.16
C SER A 504 -36.72 -1.99 -3.92
N GLY A 505 -35.90 -2.61 -4.76
CA GLY A 505 -35.42 -3.96 -4.52
C GLY A 505 -34.50 -4.05 -3.31
N PRO A 506 -34.34 -5.24 -2.69
CA PRO A 506 -33.62 -5.38 -1.43
C PRO A 506 -32.12 -5.08 -1.60
N THR A 507 -31.50 -4.56 -0.53
CA THR A 507 -30.04 -4.38 -0.44
C THR A 507 -29.44 -5.46 0.45
N LEU A 508 -28.61 -6.31 -0.13
CA LEU A 508 -27.93 -7.42 0.55
C LEU A 508 -26.43 -7.12 0.66
N VAL A 509 -25.86 -7.27 1.84
CA VAL A 509 -24.41 -7.15 2.07
C VAL A 509 -23.88 -8.52 2.47
N ASN A 510 -23.34 -9.24 1.49
CA ASN A 510 -22.86 -10.61 1.66
C ASN A 510 -21.38 -10.67 1.99
N GLU A 511 -20.57 -9.73 1.51
CA GLU A 511 -19.13 -9.69 1.81
C GLU A 511 -18.56 -8.27 1.68
N GLY A 512 -17.51 -7.99 2.44
CA GLY A 512 -16.84 -6.70 2.44
C GLY A 512 -17.74 -5.61 3.00
N ARG A 513 -17.48 -4.36 2.62
CA ARG A 513 -18.18 -3.20 3.20
C ARG A 513 -19.11 -2.53 2.19
N LEU A 514 -20.35 -2.26 2.59
CA LEU A 514 -21.22 -1.28 1.95
C LEU A 514 -21.32 -0.05 2.87
N ALA A 515 -20.90 1.11 2.39
CA ALA A 515 -20.98 2.37 3.11
C ALA A 515 -22.04 3.27 2.49
N ILE A 516 -23.06 3.65 3.27
CA ILE A 516 -24.09 4.58 2.84
C ILE A 516 -23.75 5.96 3.39
N ASN A 517 -23.33 6.88 2.52
CA ASN A 517 -23.02 8.27 2.88
C ASN A 517 -24.06 9.27 2.33
N GLY A 518 -24.96 8.81 1.44
CA GLY A 518 -26.15 9.54 1.00
C GLY A 518 -27.42 9.00 1.67
N SER A 519 -28.46 8.76 0.87
CA SER A 519 -29.70 8.11 1.33
C SER A 519 -30.00 6.82 0.56
N LEU A 520 -30.71 5.89 1.21
CA LEU A 520 -31.12 4.62 0.65
C LEU A 520 -32.54 4.24 1.13
N ALA A 521 -33.50 4.26 0.21
CA ALA A 521 -34.89 3.90 0.49
C ALA A 521 -35.13 2.39 0.65
N SER A 522 -34.17 1.54 0.23
CA SER A 522 -34.25 0.09 0.37
C SER A 522 -33.90 -0.37 1.79
N ALA A 523 -34.50 -1.48 2.22
CA ALA A 523 -34.10 -2.20 3.42
C ALA A 523 -32.73 -2.87 3.22
N VAL A 524 -31.88 -2.81 4.25
CA VAL A 524 -30.54 -3.40 4.23
C VAL A 524 -30.49 -4.66 5.09
N THR A 525 -30.07 -5.77 4.49
CA THR A 525 -29.75 -7.02 5.17
C THR A 525 -28.25 -7.27 5.11
N VAL A 526 -27.62 -7.45 6.27
CA VAL A 526 -26.19 -7.75 6.39
C VAL A 526 -26.02 -9.22 6.77
N ASN A 527 -25.38 -9.98 5.89
CA ASN A 527 -25.15 -11.41 6.03
C ASN A 527 -23.72 -11.70 6.53
N ASP A 528 -23.42 -12.98 6.74
CA ASP A 528 -22.10 -13.45 7.19
C ASP A 528 -20.97 -12.95 6.28
N GLY A 529 -19.98 -12.27 6.84
CA GLY A 529 -18.88 -11.63 6.11
C GLY A 529 -19.17 -10.22 5.60
N GLY A 530 -20.42 -9.77 5.66
CA GLY A 530 -20.85 -8.43 5.27
C GLY A 530 -20.68 -7.39 6.38
N VAL A 531 -20.35 -6.16 5.98
CA VAL A 531 -20.26 -4.98 6.86
C VAL A 531 -21.08 -3.84 6.29
N LEU A 532 -22.07 -3.36 7.03
CA LEU A 532 -22.73 -2.08 6.74
C LEU A 532 -22.03 -0.95 7.49
N GLY A 533 -21.78 0.17 6.84
CA GLY A 533 -21.37 1.40 7.50
C GLY A 533 -21.79 2.67 6.76
N GLY A 534 -21.06 3.75 7.00
CA GLY A 534 -21.38 5.08 6.48
C GLY A 534 -22.26 5.89 7.45
N ASN A 535 -22.40 7.18 7.16
CA ASN A 535 -23.08 8.16 8.02
C ASN A 535 -24.41 8.67 7.43
N GLY A 536 -24.96 7.93 6.46
CA GLY A 536 -26.16 8.29 5.70
C GLY A 536 -27.46 7.82 6.35
N ARG A 537 -28.51 7.73 5.53
CA ARG A 537 -29.84 7.27 5.93
C ARG A 537 -30.27 6.02 5.16
N ILE A 538 -30.80 5.03 5.86
CA ILE A 538 -31.37 3.81 5.28
C ILE A 538 -32.84 3.61 5.73
N ALA A 539 -33.59 2.78 5.02
CA ALA A 539 -35.00 2.53 5.38
C ALA A 539 -35.17 1.63 6.60
N SER A 540 -34.55 0.45 6.61
CA SER A 540 -34.52 -0.46 7.76
C SER A 540 -33.26 -1.32 7.73
N LEU A 541 -32.92 -1.93 8.87
CA LEU A 541 -31.70 -2.70 9.04
C LEU A 541 -31.98 -4.06 9.67
N THR A 542 -31.46 -5.12 9.05
CA THR A 542 -31.34 -6.44 9.66
C THR A 542 -29.90 -6.94 9.57
N ALA A 543 -29.26 -7.19 10.71
CA ALA A 543 -27.96 -7.86 10.78
C ALA A 543 -28.17 -9.33 11.18
N ASN A 544 -27.87 -10.24 10.25
CA ASN A 544 -27.94 -11.69 10.45
C ASN A 544 -26.68 -12.21 11.16
N GLN A 545 -26.68 -13.49 11.52
CA GLN A 545 -25.50 -14.16 12.07
C GLN A 545 -24.26 -13.92 11.18
N GLY A 546 -23.14 -13.50 11.79
CA GLY A 546 -21.90 -13.18 11.08
C GLY A 546 -21.87 -11.78 10.42
N GLY A 547 -23.02 -11.12 10.27
CA GLY A 547 -23.11 -9.76 9.74
C GLY A 547 -22.69 -8.71 10.77
N SER A 548 -22.02 -7.66 10.28
CA SER A 548 -21.51 -6.56 11.12
C SER A 548 -22.06 -5.20 10.70
N VAL A 549 -22.38 -4.35 11.68
CA VAL A 549 -22.79 -2.95 11.45
C VAL A 549 -21.80 -2.03 12.15
N ALA A 550 -21.17 -1.14 11.39
CA ALA A 550 -20.14 -0.20 11.83
C ALA A 550 -20.48 1.21 11.29
N PRO A 551 -21.33 1.98 11.99
CA PRO A 551 -21.75 3.31 11.57
C PRO A 551 -20.58 4.25 11.30
N GLY A 552 -20.85 5.27 10.48
CA GLY A 552 -19.88 6.32 10.18
C GLY A 552 -18.80 5.91 9.16
N ASN A 553 -17.84 6.82 9.00
CA ASN A 553 -16.54 6.53 8.42
C ASN A 553 -15.46 6.72 9.51
N SER A 554 -15.81 6.34 10.74
CA SER A 554 -15.01 6.39 11.97
C SER A 554 -14.72 7.81 12.50
N ILE A 555 -15.47 8.41 13.43
CA ILE A 555 -16.76 8.05 14.08
C ILE A 555 -17.95 8.66 13.29
N GLY A 556 -19.14 8.05 13.33
CA GLY A 556 -20.35 8.69 12.79
C GLY A 556 -21.70 8.08 13.16
N THR A 557 -22.77 8.75 12.70
CA THR A 557 -24.16 8.35 12.96
C THR A 557 -24.81 7.75 11.72
N LEU A 558 -25.38 6.56 11.83
CA LEU A 558 -26.24 5.96 10.81
C LEU A 558 -27.71 6.18 11.18
N GLN A 559 -28.46 6.79 10.26
CA GLN A 559 -29.89 7.05 10.43
C GLN A 559 -30.71 5.90 9.82
N VAL A 560 -31.63 5.31 10.57
CA VAL A 560 -32.53 4.24 10.10
C VAL A 560 -33.96 4.72 10.24
N ALA A 561 -34.71 4.80 9.14
CA ALA A 561 -36.06 5.36 9.16
C ALA A 561 -37.07 4.49 9.91
N GLY A 562 -36.96 3.17 9.76
CA GLY A 562 -37.80 2.15 10.40
C GLY A 562 -37.01 1.33 11.41
N ASP A 563 -37.30 0.04 11.45
CA ASP A 563 -36.77 -0.86 12.48
C ASP A 563 -35.30 -1.27 12.27
N VAL A 564 -34.64 -1.57 13.39
CA VAL A 564 -33.29 -2.14 13.44
C VAL A 564 -33.36 -3.49 14.14
N THR A 565 -32.85 -4.54 13.50
CA THR A 565 -32.79 -5.90 14.08
C THR A 565 -31.36 -6.42 14.09
N PHE A 566 -30.88 -6.83 15.25
CA PHE A 566 -29.63 -7.57 15.42
C PHE A 566 -29.92 -9.00 15.88
N GLN A 567 -29.72 -9.96 14.98
CA GLN A 567 -29.92 -11.39 15.26
C GLN A 567 -28.78 -11.98 16.11
N PRO A 568 -28.99 -13.15 16.75
CA PRO A 568 -27.93 -13.85 17.48
C PRO A 568 -26.70 -14.10 16.60
N GLY A 569 -25.52 -13.80 17.12
CA GLY A 569 -24.24 -13.95 16.40
C GLY A 569 -23.92 -12.86 15.39
N SER A 570 -24.73 -11.80 15.28
CA SER A 570 -24.35 -10.55 14.60
C SER A 570 -23.46 -9.67 15.49
N THR A 571 -22.80 -8.68 14.87
CA THR A 571 -21.92 -7.73 15.55
C THR A 571 -22.36 -6.28 15.32
N TYR A 572 -22.45 -5.51 16.40
CA TYR A 572 -22.49 -4.06 16.35
C TYR A 572 -21.12 -3.49 16.72
N ALA A 573 -20.36 -3.02 15.73
CA ALA A 573 -19.04 -2.43 15.93
C ALA A 573 -19.19 -0.94 16.23
N VAL A 574 -18.63 -0.50 17.36
CA VAL A 574 -18.76 0.87 17.86
C VAL A 574 -17.38 1.43 18.10
N GLU A 575 -17.04 2.48 17.35
CA GLU A 575 -15.89 3.33 17.63
C GLU A 575 -16.26 4.43 18.63
N VAL A 576 -15.34 4.73 19.54
CA VAL A 576 -15.54 5.77 20.56
C VAL A 576 -14.33 6.68 20.71
N SER A 577 -14.59 7.92 21.07
CA SER A 577 -13.63 8.91 21.54
C SER A 577 -14.15 9.53 22.84
N PRO A 578 -13.36 10.34 23.56
CA PRO A 578 -13.82 10.95 24.81
C PRO A 578 -15.07 11.84 24.67
N THR A 579 -15.42 12.25 23.44
CA THR A 579 -16.53 13.16 23.15
C THR A 579 -17.59 12.59 22.21
N SER A 580 -17.34 11.44 21.58
CA SER A 580 -18.21 10.93 20.51
C SER A 580 -18.19 9.41 20.45
N SER A 581 -19.22 8.84 19.85
CA SER A 581 -19.37 7.42 19.59
C SER A 581 -20.07 7.20 18.27
N ASP A 582 -19.82 6.04 17.67
CA ASP A 582 -20.71 5.55 16.63
C ASP A 582 -22.11 5.37 17.20
N LEU A 583 -23.08 5.78 16.41
CA LEU A 583 -24.47 5.85 16.84
C LEU A 583 -25.39 5.37 15.73
N ILE A 584 -26.33 4.49 16.07
CA ILE A 584 -27.51 4.21 15.26
C ILE A 584 -28.69 4.96 15.84
N ILE A 585 -29.38 5.74 15.01
CA ILE A 585 -30.65 6.36 15.36
C ILE A 585 -31.75 5.71 14.52
N SER A 586 -32.64 4.98 15.18
CA SER A 586 -33.79 4.29 14.60
C SER A 586 -35.07 5.11 14.81
N GLY A 587 -35.77 5.40 13.72
CA GLY A 587 -37.11 5.97 13.71
C GLY A 587 -38.21 4.96 14.07
N GLY A 588 -37.90 3.66 14.03
CA GLY A 588 -38.77 2.58 14.51
C GLY A 588 -38.22 1.90 15.77
N LYS A 589 -38.56 0.61 15.93
CA LYS A 589 -38.17 -0.23 17.06
C LYS A 589 -36.80 -0.87 16.82
N ALA A 590 -36.01 -1.00 17.89
CA ALA A 590 -34.79 -1.81 17.86
C ALA A 590 -35.01 -3.17 18.55
N THR A 591 -34.76 -4.26 17.84
CA THR A 591 -34.81 -5.63 18.36
C THR A 591 -33.40 -6.20 18.43
N VAL A 592 -32.94 -6.58 19.63
CA VAL A 592 -31.58 -7.08 19.86
C VAL A 592 -31.64 -8.42 20.59
N ASP A 593 -31.20 -9.49 19.94
CA ASP A 593 -31.23 -10.84 20.49
C ASP A 593 -29.82 -11.42 20.66
N GLY A 594 -29.09 -10.94 21.68
CA GLY A 594 -27.79 -11.50 22.06
C GLY A 594 -26.62 -11.17 21.12
N ALA A 595 -26.78 -10.20 20.21
CA ALA A 595 -25.69 -9.72 19.36
C ALA A 595 -24.50 -9.16 20.17
N THR A 596 -23.30 -9.22 19.60
CA THR A 596 -22.08 -8.74 20.27
C THR A 596 -21.86 -7.27 19.97
N VAL A 597 -21.49 -6.47 20.98
CA VAL A 597 -20.93 -5.13 20.76
C VAL A 597 -19.41 -5.26 20.72
N SER A 598 -18.80 -4.89 19.60
CA SER A 598 -17.34 -4.80 19.47
C SER A 598 -16.91 -3.37 19.71
N LEU A 599 -16.05 -3.15 20.69
CA LEU A 599 -15.56 -1.81 21.05
C LEU A 599 -14.19 -1.55 20.43
N SER A 600 -14.10 -0.48 19.64
CA SER A 600 -12.85 0.11 19.17
C SER A 600 -12.77 1.58 19.56
N LEU A 601 -11.55 2.10 19.63
CA LEU A 601 -11.32 3.54 19.79
C LEU A 601 -11.18 4.17 18.41
N GLU A 602 -11.61 5.41 18.27
CA GLU A 602 -11.23 6.23 17.12
C GLU A 602 -9.71 6.22 16.98
N ASN A 603 -9.21 6.07 15.75
CA ASN A 603 -7.80 6.18 15.40
C ASN A 603 -7.25 7.58 15.76
N SER A 604 -6.88 7.76 17.02
CA SER A 604 -6.37 9.00 17.58
C SER A 604 -4.84 8.97 17.66
N PRO A 605 -4.16 10.11 17.43
CA PRO A 605 -2.72 10.21 17.56
C PRO A 605 -2.25 9.89 18.98
N THR A 606 -0.97 9.53 19.10
CA THR A 606 -0.30 9.14 20.35
C THR A 606 -0.53 10.17 21.46
N LEU A 607 -1.10 9.75 22.59
CA LEU A 607 -1.45 10.66 23.70
C LEU A 607 -0.24 11.16 24.48
N LEU A 608 0.94 10.53 24.35
CA LEU A 608 2.12 10.82 25.17
C LEU A 608 2.51 12.30 25.17
N ALA A 609 2.41 12.97 24.02
CA ALA A 609 2.79 14.38 23.82
C ALA A 609 1.64 15.38 24.06
N ALA A 610 0.45 14.91 24.43
CA ALA A 610 -0.71 15.79 24.62
C ALA A 610 -0.57 16.61 25.92
N SER A 611 -0.80 17.92 25.85
CA SER A 611 -0.74 18.84 27.00
C SER A 611 -1.96 18.75 27.93
N GLY A 612 -2.92 17.88 27.60
CA GLY A 612 -4.11 17.58 28.39
C GLY A 612 -4.88 16.42 27.75
N VAL A 613 -5.23 15.41 28.54
CA VAL A 613 -5.94 14.21 28.06
C VAL A 613 -7.29 14.13 28.75
N THR A 614 -8.35 14.05 27.94
CA THR A 614 -9.69 13.77 28.47
C THR A 614 -9.86 12.27 28.56
N SER A 615 -10.06 11.75 29.77
CA SER A 615 -10.29 10.32 29.96
C SER A 615 -11.58 9.87 29.27
N LEU A 616 -11.49 8.74 28.59
CA LEU A 616 -12.64 7.99 28.09
C LEU A 616 -13.32 7.20 29.23
N LEU A 617 -12.58 6.90 30.31
CA LEU A 617 -13.08 6.10 31.42
C LEU A 617 -14.26 6.78 32.10
N GLY A 618 -15.33 6.02 32.30
CA GLY A 618 -16.55 6.49 32.96
C GLY A 618 -17.43 7.40 32.11
N ARG A 619 -17.06 7.69 30.85
CA ARG A 619 -17.95 8.40 29.91
C ARG A 619 -19.08 7.48 29.49
N GLN A 620 -20.30 7.99 29.59
CA GLN A 620 -21.49 7.37 29.02
C GLN A 620 -21.72 7.94 27.63
N LEU A 621 -21.65 7.07 26.62
CA LEU A 621 -21.79 7.43 25.22
C LEU A 621 -23.01 6.73 24.65
N ASP A 622 -23.91 7.48 24.00
CA ASP A 622 -25.07 6.87 23.33
C ASP A 622 -24.58 6.10 22.10
N ILE A 623 -24.98 4.84 21.98
CA ILE A 623 -24.62 3.99 20.84
C ILE A 623 -25.82 3.53 20.03
N LEU A 624 -27.02 3.54 20.61
CA LEU A 624 -28.26 3.20 19.92
C LEU A 624 -29.41 4.00 20.49
N GLN A 625 -30.23 4.58 19.64
CA GLN A 625 -31.50 5.22 19.98
C GLN A 625 -32.61 4.66 19.09
N ALA A 626 -33.78 4.40 19.65
CA ALA A 626 -34.94 3.86 18.94
C ALA A 626 -36.23 4.55 19.40
N ALA A 627 -36.93 5.21 18.46
CA ALA A 627 -38.12 6.00 18.76
C ALA A 627 -39.28 5.17 19.33
N ASP A 628 -39.48 3.96 18.81
CA ASP A 628 -40.53 3.03 19.26
C ASP A 628 -40.03 2.03 20.32
N GLY A 629 -38.86 2.31 20.90
CA GLY A 629 -38.28 1.57 22.01
C GLY A 629 -37.37 0.40 21.62
N ILE A 630 -36.80 -0.23 22.64
CA ILE A 630 -35.84 -1.34 22.51
C ILE A 630 -36.42 -2.61 23.10
N GLU A 631 -36.41 -3.69 22.32
CA GLU A 631 -36.72 -5.06 22.76
C GLU A 631 -35.45 -5.92 22.77
N GLY A 632 -35.24 -6.64 23.87
CA GLY A 632 -34.07 -7.51 24.05
C GLY A 632 -32.81 -6.75 24.48
N ARG A 633 -31.65 -7.43 24.40
CA ARG A 633 -30.35 -6.93 24.88
C ARG A 633 -29.21 -7.50 24.04
N PHE A 634 -28.15 -6.72 23.88
CA PHE A 634 -26.86 -7.22 23.43
C PHE A 634 -26.31 -8.25 24.42
N GLY A 635 -25.59 -9.26 23.90
CA GLY A 635 -25.07 -10.39 24.69
C GLY A 635 -23.84 -10.00 25.51
N GLN A 636 -22.76 -9.63 24.82
CA GLN A 636 -21.49 -9.24 25.44
C GLN A 636 -20.88 -8.02 24.76
N VAL A 637 -20.04 -7.29 25.50
CA VAL A 637 -19.14 -6.28 24.95
C VAL A 637 -17.75 -6.87 24.90
N LEU A 638 -17.21 -7.07 23.70
CA LEU A 638 -15.83 -7.53 23.54
C LEU A 638 -14.90 -6.33 23.42
N PRO A 639 -13.96 -6.14 24.36
CA PRO A 639 -12.93 -5.13 24.21
C PRO A 639 -11.83 -5.62 23.25
N ASN A 640 -11.39 -4.74 22.35
CA ASN A 640 -10.15 -4.94 21.60
C ASN A 640 -8.89 -4.51 22.39
N TYR A 641 -8.99 -4.37 23.71
CA TYR A 641 -7.95 -3.77 24.56
C TYR A 641 -7.68 -4.61 25.82
N ALA A 642 -6.41 -4.62 26.24
CA ALA A 642 -5.93 -5.43 27.36
C ALA A 642 -6.48 -4.97 28.73
N PHE A 643 -6.72 -3.68 28.92
CA PHE A 643 -7.07 -3.09 30.21
C PHE A 643 -8.46 -2.47 30.27
N LEU A 644 -9.17 -2.41 29.13
CA LEU A 644 -10.49 -1.82 29.03
C LEU A 644 -11.56 -2.89 28.87
N GLY A 645 -12.77 -2.52 29.29
CA GLY A 645 -14.01 -3.23 29.04
C GLY A 645 -15.12 -2.22 28.79
N GLY A 646 -16.30 -2.73 28.40
CA GLY A 646 -17.48 -1.91 28.21
C GLY A 646 -18.66 -2.46 29.00
N ASN A 647 -19.47 -1.56 29.54
CA ASN A 647 -20.74 -1.88 30.16
C ASN A 647 -21.86 -1.17 29.42
N LEU A 648 -23.00 -1.85 29.24
CA LEU A 648 -24.16 -1.29 28.55
C LEU A 648 -25.25 -0.92 29.56
N ALA A 649 -25.72 0.32 29.50
CA ALA A 649 -26.90 0.79 30.22
C ALA A 649 -28.07 0.93 29.23
N TYR A 650 -29.27 0.54 29.67
CA TYR A 650 -30.47 0.52 28.85
C TYR A 650 -31.54 1.44 29.44
N SER A 651 -32.15 2.24 28.58
CA SER A 651 -33.39 2.95 28.86
C SER A 651 -34.52 2.36 27.99
N ALA A 652 -35.72 2.93 28.04
CA ALA A 652 -36.83 2.51 27.19
C ALA A 652 -36.53 2.69 25.68
N SER A 653 -35.71 3.69 25.33
CA SER A 653 -35.47 4.12 23.95
C SER A 653 -33.99 4.27 23.58
N GLY A 654 -33.05 3.87 24.44
CA GLY A 654 -31.63 4.01 24.16
C GLY A 654 -30.71 3.00 24.86
N VAL A 655 -29.55 2.79 24.25
CA VAL A 655 -28.41 2.04 24.82
C VAL A 655 -27.21 2.97 24.93
N GLN A 656 -26.62 3.02 26.12
CA GLN A 656 -25.39 3.74 26.40
C GLN A 656 -24.25 2.78 26.69
N LEU A 657 -23.09 3.05 26.10
CA LEU A 657 -21.85 2.37 26.39
C LEU A 657 -21.04 3.20 27.40
N THR A 658 -20.65 2.56 28.50
CA THR A 658 -19.63 3.09 29.41
C THR A 658 -18.35 2.31 29.25
N VAL A 659 -17.26 3.01 28.89
CA VAL A 659 -15.92 2.42 28.87
C VAL A 659 -15.33 2.46 30.27
N ALA A 660 -14.82 1.33 30.75
CA ALA A 660 -14.28 1.20 32.09
C ALA A 660 -13.01 0.34 32.09
N ARG A 661 -12.19 0.48 33.14
CA ARG A 661 -11.09 -0.44 33.40
C ARG A 661 -11.64 -1.83 33.73
N ASN A 662 -11.04 -2.86 33.15
CA ASN A 662 -11.27 -4.23 33.57
C ASN A 662 -10.44 -4.56 34.83
N ALA A 663 -10.55 -5.78 35.36
CA ALA A 663 -9.84 -6.20 36.58
C ALA A 663 -8.32 -6.42 36.40
N THR A 664 -7.80 -6.27 35.18
CA THR A 664 -6.37 -6.47 34.87
C THR A 664 -5.59 -5.22 35.27
N SER A 665 -4.69 -5.36 36.25
CA SER A 665 -3.72 -4.30 36.59
C SER A 665 -2.61 -4.24 35.54
N PHE A 666 -1.95 -3.09 35.36
CA PHE A 666 -0.83 -2.96 34.44
C PHE A 666 0.30 -3.93 34.82
N SER A 667 0.62 -3.99 36.11
CA SER A 667 1.68 -4.84 36.64
C SER A 667 1.42 -6.34 36.45
N SER A 668 0.16 -6.79 36.36
CA SER A 668 -0.16 -8.21 36.17
C SER A 668 0.32 -8.77 34.82
N LEU A 669 0.49 -7.91 33.81
CA LEU A 669 0.97 -8.31 32.48
C LEU A 669 2.50 -8.27 32.36
N GLY A 670 3.21 -7.68 33.34
CA GLY A 670 4.67 -7.57 33.31
C GLY A 670 5.37 -8.90 33.57
N LEU A 671 6.32 -9.26 32.70
CA LEU A 671 7.11 -10.49 32.78
C LEU A 671 8.32 -10.33 33.70
N THR A 672 9.00 -9.19 33.62
CA THR A 672 10.22 -8.92 34.39
C THR A 672 9.92 -8.07 35.64
N PRO A 673 10.81 -8.08 36.66
CA PRO A 673 10.69 -7.17 37.80
C PRO A 673 10.59 -5.70 37.38
N ASN A 674 11.42 -5.26 36.42
CA ASN A 674 11.41 -3.89 35.89
C ASN A 674 10.06 -3.55 35.23
N GLN A 675 9.54 -4.44 34.38
CA GLN A 675 8.23 -4.24 33.74
C GLN A 675 7.12 -4.10 34.79
N ARG A 676 7.10 -4.95 35.82
CA ARG A 676 6.09 -4.86 36.88
C ARG A 676 6.21 -3.59 37.72
N SER A 677 7.45 -3.17 38.01
CA SER A 677 7.77 -1.97 38.79
C SER A 677 7.27 -0.70 38.08
N VAL A 678 7.67 -0.52 36.82
CA VAL A 678 7.26 0.66 36.02
C VAL A 678 5.77 0.63 35.69
N ALA A 679 5.20 -0.55 35.43
CA ALA A 679 3.76 -0.70 35.18
C ALA A 679 2.93 -0.29 36.41
N SER A 680 3.37 -0.67 37.62
CA SER A 680 2.73 -0.25 38.86
C SER A 680 2.80 1.26 39.07
N ALA A 681 3.96 1.87 38.81
CA ALA A 681 4.12 3.32 38.90
C ALA A 681 3.26 4.07 37.87
N ALA A 682 3.21 3.58 36.63
CA ALA A 682 2.41 4.17 35.57
C ALA A 682 0.90 4.07 35.87
N GLU A 683 0.46 2.99 36.51
CA GLU A 683 -0.93 2.83 36.92
C GLU A 683 -1.34 3.82 38.02
N GLN A 684 -0.44 4.16 38.93
CA GLN A 684 -0.67 5.14 40.01
C GLN A 684 -0.86 6.58 39.51
N LEU A 685 -0.39 6.91 38.30
CA LEU A 685 -0.60 8.22 37.69
C LEU A 685 -2.10 8.54 37.49
N GLY A 686 -2.93 7.51 37.33
CA GLY A 686 -4.39 7.63 37.29
C GLY A 686 -4.96 8.22 36.00
N ALA A 687 -6.29 8.16 35.89
CA ALA A 687 -7.05 8.65 34.75
C ALA A 687 -6.82 10.15 34.49
N GLY A 688 -6.73 10.52 33.22
CA GLY A 688 -6.39 11.88 32.77
C GLY A 688 -4.88 12.15 32.63
N ASN A 689 -4.01 11.28 33.11
CA ASN A 689 -2.58 11.34 32.80
C ASN A 689 -2.29 10.71 31.42
N ALA A 690 -1.54 11.40 30.57
CA ALA A 690 -1.27 10.96 29.20
C ALA A 690 -0.62 9.58 29.09
N LEU A 691 0.31 9.23 29.99
CA LEU A 691 0.95 7.92 29.99
C LEU A 691 -0.01 6.82 30.47
N TYR A 692 -0.77 7.09 31.53
CA TYR A 692 -1.80 6.16 32.03
C TYR A 692 -2.84 5.84 30.95
N GLU A 693 -3.33 6.88 30.27
CA GLU A 693 -4.31 6.72 29.20
C GLU A 693 -3.69 5.94 28.04
N THR A 694 -2.49 6.32 27.56
CA THR A 694 -1.77 5.58 26.50
C THR A 694 -1.65 4.09 26.80
N LEU A 695 -1.26 3.73 28.03
CA LEU A 695 -1.12 2.33 28.43
C LEU A 695 -2.46 1.62 28.54
N SER A 696 -3.50 2.30 29.06
CA SER A 696 -4.86 1.76 29.15
C SER A 696 -5.41 1.36 27.77
N LEU A 697 -5.03 2.11 26.71
CA LEU A 697 -5.42 1.83 25.33
C LEU A 697 -4.56 0.74 24.64
N SER A 698 -3.80 -0.07 25.38
CA SER A 698 -3.00 -1.16 24.78
C SER A 698 -3.91 -2.23 24.16
N PRO A 699 -3.75 -2.55 22.85
CA PRO A 699 -4.63 -3.50 22.16
C PRO A 699 -4.38 -4.97 22.56
N SER A 700 -3.22 -5.28 23.13
CA SER A 700 -2.88 -6.64 23.55
C SER A 700 -1.85 -6.67 24.67
N THR A 701 -1.74 -7.83 25.32
CA THR A 701 -0.72 -8.10 26.34
C THR A 701 0.71 -7.92 25.81
N ALA A 702 0.98 -8.33 24.56
CA ALA A 702 2.31 -8.20 23.97
C ALA A 702 2.72 -6.73 23.78
N VAL A 703 1.78 -5.89 23.32
CA VAL A 703 2.02 -4.44 23.16
C VAL A 703 2.25 -3.78 24.53
N ALA A 704 1.45 -4.13 25.54
CA ALA A 704 1.65 -3.62 26.89
C ALA A 704 3.02 -3.99 27.48
N GLN A 705 3.46 -5.25 27.31
CA GLN A 705 4.77 -5.72 27.76
C GLN A 705 5.93 -4.98 27.07
N GLN A 706 5.81 -4.73 25.76
CA GLN A 706 6.79 -3.94 25.02
C GLN A 706 6.87 -2.49 25.56
N ALA A 707 5.71 -1.87 25.81
CA ALA A 707 5.65 -0.54 26.41
C ALA A 707 6.35 -0.52 27.78
N PHE A 708 6.04 -1.46 28.68
CA PHE A 708 6.68 -1.55 29.99
C PHE A 708 8.20 -1.73 29.89
N GLN A 709 8.67 -2.53 28.93
CA GLN A 709 10.11 -2.72 28.74
C GLN A 709 10.82 -1.42 28.37
N GLN A 710 10.26 -0.63 27.45
CA GLN A 710 10.85 0.65 27.02
C GLN A 710 10.65 1.77 28.04
N LEU A 711 9.58 1.71 28.85
CA LEU A 711 9.31 2.68 29.91
C LEU A 711 10.23 2.53 31.14
N SER A 712 10.79 1.34 31.34
CA SER A 712 11.55 0.96 32.55
C SER A 712 12.71 1.89 32.92
N GLY A 713 13.42 2.48 31.95
CA GLY A 713 14.59 3.32 32.24
C GLY A 713 15.86 2.55 32.62
N GLU A 714 15.98 1.26 32.28
CA GLU A 714 17.11 0.37 32.64
C GLU A 714 18.51 0.91 32.30
N ILE A 715 18.62 1.85 31.36
CA ILE A 715 19.89 2.47 30.99
C ILE A 715 20.53 3.27 32.13
N HIS A 716 19.72 3.87 33.01
CA HIS A 716 20.20 4.76 34.08
C HIS A 716 21.10 4.04 35.10
N PRO A 717 20.69 2.90 35.69
CA PRO A 717 21.58 2.10 36.53
C PRO A 717 22.70 1.41 35.72
N ALA A 718 22.50 1.10 34.43
CA ALA A 718 23.52 0.44 33.61
C ALA A 718 24.76 1.31 33.36
N ILE A 719 24.59 2.64 33.25
CA ILE A 719 25.69 3.61 33.14
C ILE A 719 26.63 3.53 34.35
N GLY A 720 26.10 3.31 35.57
CA GLY A 720 26.94 3.19 36.76
C GLY A 720 27.90 1.99 36.68
N THR A 721 27.38 0.83 36.27
CA THR A 721 28.19 -0.37 36.01
C THR A 721 29.22 -0.15 34.91
N LEU A 722 28.83 0.53 33.82
CA LEU A 722 29.72 0.88 32.71
C LEU A 722 30.93 1.69 33.19
N LEU A 723 30.71 2.79 33.92
CA LEU A 723 31.78 3.69 34.36
C LEU A 723 32.74 3.02 35.34
N ILE A 724 32.23 2.19 36.27
CA ILE A 724 33.08 1.40 37.17
C ILE A 724 33.94 0.41 36.37
N ASN A 725 33.35 -0.33 35.43
CA ASN A 725 34.09 -1.30 34.61
C ASN A 725 35.11 -0.61 33.69
N HIS A 726 34.76 0.50 33.06
CA HIS A 726 35.63 1.25 32.15
C HIS A 726 36.78 1.96 32.89
N SER A 727 36.61 2.31 34.17
CA SER A 727 37.67 2.91 34.99
C SER A 727 38.96 2.06 35.02
N ARG A 728 38.86 0.75 34.77
CA ARG A 728 39.99 -0.18 34.72
C ARG A 728 41.00 0.13 33.63
N TYR A 729 40.60 0.68 32.48
CA TYR A 729 41.52 0.82 31.34
C TYR A 729 42.65 1.81 31.62
N LEU A 730 42.38 2.88 32.37
CA LEU A 730 43.43 3.79 32.86
C LEU A 730 44.38 3.06 33.82
N ARG A 731 43.81 2.28 34.73
CA ARG A 731 44.54 1.51 35.72
C ARG A 731 45.45 0.46 35.09
N ASP A 732 44.94 -0.23 34.08
CA ASP A 732 45.65 -1.24 33.30
C ASP A 732 46.77 -0.58 32.48
N ALA A 733 46.54 0.62 31.91
CA ALA A 733 47.58 1.40 31.22
C ALA A 733 48.74 1.79 32.15
N VAL A 734 48.44 2.25 33.37
CA VAL A 734 49.46 2.55 34.38
C VAL A 734 50.22 1.29 34.80
N GLY A 735 49.52 0.19 35.06
CA GLY A 735 50.15 -1.09 35.38
C GLY A 735 51.03 -1.61 34.24
N ASP A 736 50.57 -1.50 33.00
CA ASP A 736 51.31 -1.84 31.79
C ASP A 736 52.58 -1.00 31.61
N ARG A 737 52.52 0.28 31.98
CA ARG A 737 53.67 1.18 31.94
C ARG A 737 54.71 0.74 32.96
N LEU A 738 54.32 0.55 34.23
CA LEU A 738 55.25 0.22 35.32
C LEU A 738 55.81 -1.22 35.28
N ARG A 739 55.30 -2.07 34.37
CA ARG A 739 55.78 -3.44 34.15
C ARG A 739 56.98 -3.58 33.22
N GLN A 740 57.47 -2.49 32.64
CA GLN A 740 58.53 -2.58 31.65
C GLN A 740 59.91 -2.70 32.31
N ASP A 741 60.57 -3.85 32.08
CA ASP A 741 61.87 -4.24 32.68
C ASP A 741 62.97 -3.17 32.61
N ALA A 742 63.01 -2.37 31.54
CA ALA A 742 64.03 -1.35 31.33
C ALA A 742 63.82 -0.05 32.13
N LEU A 743 62.67 0.14 32.78
CA LEU A 743 62.34 1.41 33.45
C LEU A 743 63.07 1.65 34.77
N TYR A 744 63.68 0.62 35.35
CA TYR A 744 64.33 0.67 36.66
C TYR A 744 65.85 0.40 36.60
N ASP A 745 66.40 0.15 35.41
CA ASP A 745 67.77 -0.36 35.22
C ASP A 745 68.82 0.73 34.87
N ALA A 746 68.61 1.97 35.34
CA ALA A 746 69.54 3.08 35.09
C ALA A 746 70.66 3.16 36.15
N SER A 747 71.91 3.15 35.71
CA SER A 747 73.10 2.97 36.58
C SER A 747 73.54 4.19 37.42
N THR A 748 72.88 5.35 37.34
CA THR A 748 73.19 6.54 38.17
C THR A 748 72.00 7.50 38.34
N PRO A 749 71.70 8.01 39.57
CA PRO A 749 70.60 8.96 39.85
C PRO A 749 70.72 10.37 39.24
N THR A 750 71.69 10.61 38.36
CA THR A 750 71.98 11.93 37.75
C THR A 750 71.62 12.04 36.27
N ASP A 751 71.25 10.94 35.60
CA ASP A 751 70.62 11.01 34.27
C ASP A 751 69.11 11.23 34.46
N VAL A 752 68.65 12.44 34.15
CA VAL A 752 67.25 12.84 34.24
C VAL A 752 66.50 12.30 33.01
N ASP A 753 66.51 10.98 32.82
CA ASP A 753 65.83 10.34 31.70
C ASP A 753 64.32 10.49 31.89
N SER A 754 63.76 11.52 31.26
CA SER A 754 62.35 11.82 31.29
C SER A 754 61.67 10.94 30.27
N ASN A 755 60.64 10.22 30.69
CA ASN A 755 59.92 9.33 29.79
C ASN A 755 58.55 9.90 29.49
N LEU A 756 58.16 9.83 28.24
CA LEU A 756 56.81 10.13 27.76
C LEU A 756 56.22 8.85 27.16
N TRP A 757 54.97 8.56 27.49
CA TRP A 757 54.22 7.50 26.85
C TRP A 757 52.85 7.99 26.40
N VAL A 758 52.41 7.44 25.27
CA VAL A 758 51.10 7.72 24.68
C VAL A 758 50.42 6.38 24.39
N LYS A 759 49.22 6.18 24.92
CA LYS A 759 48.40 4.97 24.68
C LYS A 759 47.11 5.34 23.98
N ALA A 760 46.92 4.82 22.78
CA ALA A 760 45.61 4.74 22.15
C ALA A 760 44.95 3.43 22.60
N LEU A 761 43.72 3.50 23.10
CA LEU A 761 42.97 2.34 23.57
C LEU A 761 41.60 2.26 22.91
N GLY A 762 41.13 1.03 22.69
CA GLY A 762 39.80 0.72 22.22
C GLY A 762 39.31 -0.58 22.83
N ALA A 763 38.10 -0.61 23.35
CA ALA A 763 37.50 -1.81 23.90
C ALA A 763 36.01 -1.91 23.59
N TRP A 764 35.50 -3.15 23.57
CA TRP A 764 34.09 -3.46 23.40
C TRP A 764 33.66 -4.51 24.43
N GLY A 765 32.42 -4.43 24.86
CA GLY A 765 31.87 -5.32 25.87
C GLY A 765 30.41 -5.68 25.60
N LYS A 766 29.98 -6.78 26.22
CA LYS A 766 28.58 -7.21 26.24
C LYS A 766 28.21 -7.68 27.65
N SER A 767 27.10 -7.17 28.15
CA SER A 767 26.43 -7.64 29.35
C SER A 767 25.18 -8.44 28.96
N ASP A 768 25.09 -9.68 29.45
CA ASP A 768 23.93 -10.55 29.29
C ASP A 768 22.93 -10.33 30.44
N GLY A 769 21.75 -9.84 30.10
CA GLY A 769 20.70 -9.53 31.06
C GLY A 769 19.83 -10.72 31.48
N GLY A 770 19.96 -11.86 30.80
CA GLY A 770 19.10 -13.04 31.05
C GLY A 770 17.62 -12.75 30.77
N HIS A 771 16.74 -13.30 31.62
CA HIS A 771 15.29 -13.10 31.49
C HIS A 771 14.80 -11.78 32.11
N ASP A 772 15.48 -11.29 33.15
CA ASP A 772 14.94 -10.25 34.03
C ASP A 772 15.39 -8.82 33.64
N ASN A 773 16.48 -8.68 32.87
CA ASN A 773 17.05 -7.38 32.49
C ASN A 773 17.40 -7.37 31.00
N ALA A 774 17.44 -6.18 30.41
CA ALA A 774 17.93 -5.99 29.05
C ALA A 774 19.44 -6.25 28.98
N SER A 775 19.85 -6.96 27.93
CA SER A 775 21.26 -7.06 27.57
C SER A 775 21.78 -5.71 27.04
N SER A 776 23.08 -5.47 27.15
CA SER A 776 23.69 -4.25 26.63
C SER A 776 25.03 -4.52 25.94
N ASN A 777 25.37 -3.66 24.99
CA ASN A 777 26.68 -3.61 24.37
C ASN A 777 27.33 -2.27 24.72
N SER A 778 28.63 -2.31 25.01
CA SER A 778 29.41 -1.12 25.31
C SER A 778 30.64 -1.02 24.42
N SER A 779 31.12 0.20 24.22
CA SER A 779 32.45 0.44 23.68
C SER A 779 33.11 1.63 24.36
N ILE A 780 34.44 1.66 24.33
CA ILE A 780 35.24 2.80 24.78
C ILE A 780 36.41 2.99 23.83
N GLY A 781 36.69 4.23 23.46
CA GLY A 781 37.87 4.63 22.70
C GLY A 781 38.52 5.82 23.37
N GLY A 782 39.85 5.89 23.40
CA GLY A 782 40.50 7.01 24.06
C GLY A 782 42.00 7.11 23.82
N LEU A 783 42.54 8.24 24.28
CA LEU A 783 43.97 8.54 24.26
C LEU A 783 44.41 8.91 25.67
N LEU A 784 45.41 8.20 26.18
CA LEU A 784 46.09 8.51 27.43
C LEU A 784 47.51 8.97 27.13
N ILE A 785 47.96 9.97 27.86
CA ILE A 785 49.32 10.51 27.80
C ILE A 785 49.85 10.54 29.23
N GLY A 786 51.02 9.98 29.45
CA GLY A 786 51.67 10.02 30.74
C GLY A 786 53.15 10.31 30.63
N GLY A 787 53.69 10.86 31.70
CA GLY A 787 55.11 11.11 31.86
C GLY A 787 55.60 10.60 33.20
N ASP A 788 56.76 9.97 33.21
CA ASP A 788 57.35 9.39 34.41
C ASP A 788 58.88 9.47 34.41
N GLY A 789 59.46 9.51 35.60
CA GLY A 789 60.91 9.59 35.81
C GLY A 789 61.33 8.99 37.15
N LEU A 790 62.62 8.66 37.26
CA LEU A 790 63.20 8.18 38.51
C LEU A 790 63.33 9.33 39.52
N ILE A 791 62.86 9.09 40.75
CA ILE A 791 63.00 10.02 41.88
C ILE A 791 63.91 9.43 42.98
N GLY A 792 64.48 8.26 42.74
CA GLY A 792 65.45 7.54 43.57
C GLY A 792 65.96 6.30 42.81
N GLU A 793 66.91 5.56 43.38
CA GLU A 793 67.59 4.44 42.69
C GLU A 793 66.65 3.38 42.12
N ARG A 794 65.49 3.15 42.76
CA ARG A 794 64.48 2.17 42.32
C ARG A 794 63.04 2.67 42.50
N THR A 795 62.85 4.00 42.49
CA THR A 795 61.52 4.61 42.68
C THR A 795 61.18 5.51 41.51
N ARG A 796 60.03 5.25 40.89
CA ARG A 796 59.52 6.00 39.74
C ARG A 796 58.22 6.69 40.11
N LEU A 797 58.12 7.98 39.81
CA LEU A 797 56.91 8.79 39.96
C LEU A 797 56.44 9.22 38.58
N GLY A 798 55.14 9.16 38.35
CA GLY A 798 54.55 9.62 37.10
C GLY A 798 53.15 10.17 37.23
N PHE A 799 52.74 10.87 36.19
CA PHE A 799 51.41 11.43 36.01
C PHE A 799 50.82 10.93 34.70
N VAL A 800 49.49 10.82 34.66
CA VAL A 800 48.73 10.45 33.46
C VAL A 800 47.52 11.36 33.32
N THR A 801 47.22 11.75 32.11
CA THR A 801 45.99 12.43 31.74
C THR A 801 45.48 11.90 30.41
N GLY A 802 44.22 12.14 30.10
CA GLY A 802 43.69 11.75 28.80
C GLY A 802 42.19 11.93 28.70
N TYR A 803 41.68 11.50 27.56
CA TYR A 803 40.27 11.55 27.21
C TYR A 803 39.82 10.18 26.70
N SER A 804 38.61 9.79 27.08
CA SER A 804 37.93 8.64 26.49
C SER A 804 36.47 8.93 26.23
N ASP A 805 35.96 8.46 25.11
CA ASP A 805 34.55 8.38 24.77
C ASP A 805 34.05 6.96 25.04
N SER A 806 32.94 6.82 25.75
CA SER A 806 32.26 5.55 25.97
C SER A 806 30.85 5.60 25.43
N SER A 807 30.42 4.56 24.72
CA SER A 807 29.02 4.38 24.33
C SER A 807 28.43 3.13 24.95
N LEU A 808 27.13 3.20 25.24
CA LEU A 808 26.31 2.12 25.76
C LEU A 808 25.02 2.05 24.96
N SER A 809 24.71 0.88 24.43
CA SER A 809 23.44 0.60 23.77
C SER A 809 22.77 -0.57 24.47
N MET A 810 21.54 -0.35 24.94
CA MET A 810 20.69 -1.38 25.50
C MET A 810 20.00 -2.15 24.35
N GLY A 811 19.69 -3.43 24.55
CA GLY A 811 19.16 -4.30 23.51
C GLY A 811 17.82 -3.85 22.91
N ASP A 812 17.46 -4.48 21.79
CA ASP A 812 16.32 -4.15 20.90
C ASP A 812 14.96 -4.01 21.61
N GLY A 813 14.79 -4.51 22.84
CA GLY A 813 13.55 -4.35 23.60
C GLY A 813 13.38 -2.99 24.29
N THR A 814 14.47 -2.23 24.51
CA THR A 814 14.46 -0.99 25.33
C THR A 814 14.75 0.29 24.56
N HIS A 815 15.38 0.19 23.39
CA HIS A 815 15.69 1.32 22.50
C HIS A 815 16.34 2.52 23.23
N SER A 816 17.31 2.23 24.09
CA SER A 816 18.01 3.24 24.90
C SER A 816 19.51 3.24 24.60
N SER A 817 20.11 4.43 24.57
CA SER A 817 21.54 4.63 24.35
C SER A 817 22.11 5.75 25.22
N ALA A 818 23.38 5.63 25.62
CA ALA A 818 24.09 6.66 26.36
C ALA A 818 25.52 6.81 25.83
N ASP A 819 25.99 8.05 25.79
CA ASP A 819 27.35 8.43 25.41
C ASP A 819 27.99 9.16 26.61
N ALA A 820 29.25 8.87 26.93
CA ALA A 820 29.95 9.43 28.08
C ALA A 820 31.37 9.92 27.72
N ASP A 821 31.52 11.23 27.66
CA ASP A 821 32.80 11.92 27.50
C ASP A 821 33.53 11.97 28.84
N SER A 822 34.69 11.32 28.92
CA SER A 822 35.46 11.18 30.17
C SER A 822 36.82 11.85 30.08
N TYR A 823 37.15 12.65 31.09
CA TYR A 823 38.44 13.32 31.23
C TYR A 823 39.15 12.77 32.45
N HIS A 824 40.41 12.38 32.29
CA HIS A 824 41.15 11.66 33.31
C HIS A 824 42.37 12.43 33.80
N LEU A 825 42.62 12.36 35.11
CA LEU A 825 43.86 12.81 35.74
C LEU A 825 44.29 11.79 36.80
N GLY A 826 45.54 11.37 36.76
CA GLY A 826 46.07 10.41 37.73
C GLY A 826 47.55 10.60 38.00
N ALA A 827 47.98 10.01 39.11
CA ALA A 827 49.37 9.92 39.53
C ALA A 827 49.67 8.49 39.98
N TYR A 828 50.91 8.06 39.76
CA TYR A 828 51.34 6.71 40.10
C TYR A 828 52.79 6.67 40.55
N LEU A 829 53.07 5.69 41.40
CA LEU A 829 54.37 5.42 41.97
C LEU A 829 54.67 3.93 41.85
N GLY A 830 55.85 3.60 41.33
CA GLY A 830 56.35 2.23 41.29
C GLY A 830 57.70 2.14 42.00
N HIS A 831 57.88 1.11 42.82
CA HIS A 831 59.11 0.86 43.57
C HIS A 831 59.53 -0.61 43.47
N GLU A 832 60.80 -0.86 43.18
CA GLU A 832 61.36 -2.21 43.12
C GLU A 832 62.29 -2.49 44.31
N VAL A 833 62.01 -3.59 45.03
CA VAL A 833 62.82 -4.12 46.12
C VAL A 833 63.22 -5.55 45.74
N ASP A 834 64.45 -5.70 45.25
CA ASP A 834 64.96 -6.95 44.66
C ASP A 834 64.01 -7.48 43.57
N ALA A 835 63.39 -8.64 43.79
CA ALA A 835 62.44 -9.24 42.86
C ALA A 835 60.99 -8.76 43.06
N LEU A 836 60.70 -7.98 44.11
CA LEU A 836 59.35 -7.50 44.43
C LEU A 836 59.12 -6.10 43.86
N ARG A 837 58.13 -5.95 42.96
CA ARG A 837 57.62 -4.66 42.50
C ARG A 837 56.35 -4.29 43.27
N LEU A 838 56.35 -3.08 43.82
CA LEU A 838 55.18 -2.45 44.43
C LEU A 838 54.73 -1.29 43.54
N THR A 839 53.44 -1.23 43.23
CA THR A 839 52.81 -0.16 42.46
C THR A 839 51.67 0.41 43.27
N VAL A 840 51.57 1.74 43.32
CA VAL A 840 50.42 2.47 43.86
C VAL A 840 50.02 3.54 42.86
N GLY A 841 48.74 3.68 42.58
CA GLY A 841 48.23 4.74 41.71
C GLY A 841 46.87 5.23 42.17
N GLY A 842 46.58 6.48 41.86
CA GLY A 842 45.29 7.11 42.08
C GLY A 842 44.88 7.90 40.85
N ALA A 843 43.59 7.89 40.54
CA ALA A 843 43.05 8.68 39.44
C ALA A 843 41.67 9.24 39.77
N TYR A 844 41.38 10.40 39.20
CA TYR A 844 40.09 11.06 39.25
C TYR A 844 39.63 11.33 37.83
N SER A 845 38.37 11.00 37.54
CA SER A 845 37.76 11.15 36.22
C SER A 845 36.47 11.93 36.32
N TRP A 846 36.27 12.86 35.38
CA TRP A 846 35.01 13.58 35.20
C TRP A 846 34.31 13.05 33.97
N HIS A 847 33.01 12.79 34.07
CA HIS A 847 32.19 12.22 33.01
C HIS A 847 31.04 13.17 32.69
N ARG A 848 30.86 13.48 31.40
CA ARG A 848 29.66 14.14 30.88
C ARG A 848 28.85 13.13 30.10
N ILE A 849 27.61 12.91 30.50
CA ILE A 849 26.80 11.79 30.01
C ILE A 849 25.56 12.33 29.30
N ASP A 850 25.40 11.94 28.04
CA ASP A 850 24.21 12.19 27.24
C ASP A 850 23.40 10.88 27.13
N VAL A 851 22.15 10.89 27.61
CA VAL A 851 21.27 9.71 27.57
C VAL A 851 20.09 9.99 26.65
N LYS A 852 19.72 8.98 25.85
CA LYS A 852 18.57 8.99 24.94
C LYS A 852 17.77 7.70 25.10
N ARG A 853 16.45 7.84 25.19
CA ARG A 853 15.50 6.72 25.19
C ARG A 853 14.42 6.98 24.15
N GLU A 854 14.33 6.09 23.17
CA GLU A 854 13.44 6.22 22.03
C GLU A 854 12.30 5.22 22.16
N LEU A 855 11.10 5.74 22.41
CA LEU A 855 9.92 4.94 22.64
C LEU A 855 9.25 4.62 21.32
N GLN A 856 8.97 3.35 21.07
CA GLN A 856 8.25 2.85 19.91
C GLN A 856 7.56 1.51 20.19
N TRP A 857 6.23 1.55 20.33
CA TRP A 857 5.38 0.35 20.41
C TRP A 857 4.03 0.62 19.75
N ALA A 858 3.52 -0.35 18.97
CA ALA A 858 2.32 -0.15 18.14
C ALA A 858 2.41 1.18 17.35
N GLU A 859 1.39 2.05 17.46
CA GLU A 859 1.39 3.39 16.85
C GLU A 859 1.99 4.48 17.75
N VAL A 860 2.44 4.12 18.96
CA VAL A 860 3.00 5.05 19.95
C VAL A 860 4.48 5.30 19.69
N SER A 861 4.88 6.58 19.68
CA SER A 861 6.27 7.01 19.59
C SER A 861 6.56 8.16 20.55
N GLY A 862 7.75 8.18 21.13
CA GLY A 862 8.18 9.20 22.09
C GLY A 862 9.71 9.30 22.15
N ARG A 863 10.24 10.39 22.71
CA ARG A 863 11.70 10.58 22.78
C ARG A 863 12.12 11.35 24.01
N GLU A 864 12.84 10.65 24.88
CA GLU A 864 13.34 11.18 26.13
C GLU A 864 14.85 11.40 26.07
N LYS A 865 15.29 12.55 26.59
CA LYS A 865 16.71 12.92 26.63
C LYS A 865 17.08 13.54 27.96
N THR A 866 18.25 13.19 28.48
CA THR A 866 18.84 13.92 29.60
C THR A 866 20.34 14.08 29.44
N LYS A 867 20.88 15.06 30.15
CA LYS A 867 22.32 15.26 30.33
C LYS A 867 22.60 15.21 31.82
N ARG A 868 23.63 14.47 32.24
CA ARG A 868 24.08 14.45 33.64
C ARG A 868 25.60 14.31 33.73
N ASP A 869 26.15 14.78 34.82
CA ASP A 869 27.58 14.64 35.13
C ASP A 869 27.79 13.51 36.14
N ALA A 870 28.97 12.90 36.11
CA ALA A 870 29.42 11.94 37.11
C ALA A 870 30.92 12.05 37.35
N ARG A 871 31.40 11.51 38.48
CA ARG A 871 32.82 11.53 38.85
C ARG A 871 33.25 10.18 39.38
N THR A 872 34.37 9.68 38.88
CA THR A 872 34.99 8.43 39.35
C THR A 872 36.33 8.71 40.01
N GLY A 873 36.44 8.43 41.30
CA GLY A 873 37.70 8.37 42.02
C GLY A 873 38.17 6.92 42.15
N GLN A 874 39.45 6.64 41.92
CA GLN A 874 40.01 5.31 42.15
C GLN A 874 41.38 5.35 42.81
N LEU A 875 41.62 4.37 43.68
CA LEU A 875 42.92 4.08 44.30
C LEU A 875 43.24 2.62 44.04
N PHE A 876 44.46 2.34 43.63
CA PHE A 876 44.87 0.99 43.28
C PHE A 876 46.31 0.68 43.63
N THR A 877 46.55 -0.59 43.91
CA THR A 877 47.86 -1.09 44.28
C THR A 877 48.11 -2.48 43.70
N GLU A 878 49.36 -2.78 43.39
CA GLU A 878 49.80 -4.10 42.96
C GLU A 878 51.13 -4.47 43.62
N ALA A 879 51.21 -5.69 44.14
CA ALA A 879 52.46 -6.34 44.51
C ALA A 879 52.72 -7.49 43.55
N ALA A 880 53.89 -7.51 42.91
CA ALA A 880 54.26 -8.50 41.91
C ALA A 880 55.69 -9.00 42.17
N TYR A 881 55.90 -10.33 42.19
CA TYR A 881 57.19 -10.94 42.51
C TYR A 881 57.78 -11.66 41.31
N ARG A 882 58.92 -11.21 40.80
CA ARG A 882 59.56 -11.74 39.59
C ARG A 882 60.41 -12.98 39.89
N LEU A 883 60.26 -14.00 39.06
CA LEU A 883 61.03 -15.24 39.09
C LEU A 883 61.66 -15.45 37.71
N ASP A 884 62.97 -15.22 37.58
CA ASP A 884 63.68 -15.42 36.31
C ASP A 884 64.02 -16.90 36.09
N LEU A 885 63.20 -17.61 35.32
CA LEU A 885 63.33 -19.03 34.98
C LEU A 885 63.77 -19.18 33.52
N GLN A 886 65.05 -18.92 33.20
CA GLN A 886 65.51 -18.90 31.80
C GLN A 886 65.00 -20.12 31.00
N PRO A 887 64.31 -19.91 29.86
CA PRO A 887 64.19 -18.66 29.11
C PRO A 887 62.98 -17.75 29.44
N VAL A 888 62.16 -18.05 30.45
CA VAL A 888 60.90 -17.33 30.76
C VAL A 888 60.96 -16.66 32.15
N ALA A 889 60.46 -15.44 32.30
CA ALA A 889 60.23 -14.87 33.62
C ALA A 889 58.76 -15.08 34.03
N LEU A 890 58.54 -15.58 35.25
CA LEU A 890 57.21 -15.69 35.85
C LEU A 890 57.01 -14.60 36.89
N GLU A 891 55.84 -13.99 36.93
CA GLU A 891 55.51 -12.92 37.87
C GLU A 891 54.10 -13.15 38.46
N PRO A 892 53.97 -13.89 39.58
CA PRO A 892 52.77 -13.84 40.40
C PRO A 892 52.50 -12.43 40.91
N PHE A 893 51.23 -12.02 40.88
CA PHE A 893 50.81 -10.70 41.35
C PHE A 893 49.51 -10.73 42.14
N ALA A 894 49.38 -9.78 43.06
CA ALA A 894 48.15 -9.47 43.78
C ALA A 894 47.85 -7.97 43.62
N ASN A 895 46.66 -7.66 43.12
CA ASN A 895 46.18 -6.31 42.89
C ASN A 895 44.93 -6.04 43.75
N LEU A 896 44.81 -4.81 44.26
CA LEU A 896 43.64 -4.32 44.96
C LEU A 896 43.28 -2.94 44.40
N ALA A 897 42.01 -2.73 44.05
CA ALA A 897 41.51 -1.46 43.54
C ALA A 897 40.20 -1.09 44.23
N TYR A 898 40.11 0.14 44.73
CA TYR A 898 38.89 0.76 45.22
C TYR A 898 38.45 1.83 44.22
N VAL A 899 37.18 1.78 43.82
CA VAL A 899 36.55 2.71 42.87
C VAL A 899 35.29 3.29 43.52
N HIS A 900 35.21 4.62 43.57
CA HIS A 900 34.06 5.37 44.04
C HIS A 900 33.47 6.16 42.87
N LEU A 901 32.19 5.94 42.58
CA LEU A 901 31.42 6.65 41.56
C LEU A 901 30.34 7.49 42.25
N ASP A 902 30.29 8.77 41.93
CA ASP A 902 29.27 9.74 42.34
C ASP A 902 28.63 10.31 41.08
N SER A 903 27.33 10.07 40.88
CA SER A 903 26.56 10.53 39.71
C SER A 903 25.49 11.50 40.17
N ASP A 904 25.40 12.65 39.49
CA ASP A 904 24.41 13.68 39.81
C ASP A 904 22.99 13.21 39.44
N SER A 905 22.00 13.76 40.14
CA SER A 905 20.58 13.65 39.79
C SER A 905 20.29 14.10 38.35
N PHE A 906 19.20 13.59 37.78
CA PHE A 906 18.82 13.90 36.41
C PHE A 906 17.31 14.08 36.27
N HIS A 907 16.93 14.81 35.23
CA HIS A 907 15.55 14.94 34.77
C HIS A 907 15.53 14.82 33.24
N GLU A 908 14.79 13.87 32.71
CA GLU A 908 14.58 13.71 31.27
C GLU A 908 13.70 14.85 30.73
N LYS A 909 13.93 15.20 29.47
CA LYS A 909 13.11 16.08 28.67
C LYS A 909 12.48 15.27 27.54
N GLY A 910 11.19 15.45 27.36
CA GLY A 910 10.41 14.84 26.30
C GLY A 910 8.93 14.89 26.68
N ASP A 911 8.25 13.76 26.58
CA ASP A 911 6.82 13.65 26.76
C ASP A 911 6.42 13.16 28.17
N SER A 912 5.17 12.73 28.36
CA SER A 912 4.67 12.24 29.66
C SER A 912 5.38 10.99 30.20
N ALA A 913 6.18 10.31 29.38
CA ALA A 913 7.00 9.17 29.76
C ALA A 913 8.41 9.56 30.29
N ALA A 914 8.76 10.85 30.32
CA ALA A 914 10.02 11.34 30.87
C ALA A 914 10.24 10.86 32.32
N LEU A 915 11.47 10.47 32.66
CA LEU A 915 11.86 10.04 34.00
C LEU A 915 12.77 11.06 34.70
N HIS A 916 12.76 11.03 36.04
CA HIS A 916 13.78 11.68 36.87
C HIS A 916 14.33 10.69 37.90
N GLY A 917 15.52 11.00 38.40
CA GLY A 917 16.20 10.20 39.41
C GLY A 917 17.14 11.06 40.26
N GLY A 918 17.31 10.69 41.53
CA GLY A 918 18.22 11.36 42.46
C GLY A 918 19.70 11.04 42.20
N ASP A 919 20.56 11.64 43.02
CA ASP A 919 22.00 11.35 43.02
C ASP A 919 22.25 9.85 43.32
N ASP A 920 23.24 9.24 42.67
CA ASP A 920 23.59 7.82 42.84
C ASP A 920 25.07 7.68 43.22
N ARG A 921 25.35 6.86 44.24
CA ARG A 921 26.71 6.60 44.75
C ARG A 921 26.99 5.12 44.79
N ARG A 922 28.13 4.73 44.22
CA ARG A 922 28.55 3.33 44.11
C ARG A 922 30.01 3.14 44.46
N ASP A 923 30.27 2.08 45.22
CA ASP A 923 31.62 1.68 45.64
C ASP A 923 31.95 0.27 45.16
N ALA A 924 33.10 0.08 44.52
CA ALA A 924 33.61 -1.22 44.09
C ALA A 924 35.01 -1.46 44.64
N LEU A 925 35.16 -2.48 45.48
CA LEU A 925 36.44 -3.00 45.95
C LEU A 925 36.76 -4.29 45.18
N LEU A 926 37.77 -4.23 44.34
CA LEU A 926 38.17 -5.30 43.42
C LEU A 926 39.52 -5.86 43.83
N SER A 927 39.61 -7.18 44.04
CA SER A 927 40.88 -7.88 44.25
C SER A 927 41.18 -8.76 43.03
N THR A 928 42.42 -8.76 42.54
CA THR A 928 42.84 -9.64 41.45
C THR A 928 44.10 -10.40 41.85
N LEU A 929 44.04 -11.73 41.78
CA LEU A 929 45.20 -12.60 41.95
C LEU A 929 45.55 -13.21 40.60
N GLY A 930 46.81 -13.16 40.19
CA GLY A 930 47.19 -13.70 38.90
C GLY A 930 48.66 -14.04 38.74
N MET A 931 48.98 -14.51 37.55
CA MET A 931 50.34 -14.85 37.14
C MET A 931 50.58 -14.29 35.75
N ARG A 932 51.80 -13.81 35.52
CA ARG A 932 52.28 -13.37 34.21
C ARG A 932 53.48 -14.20 33.81
N ALA A 933 53.61 -14.47 32.52
CA ALA A 933 54.79 -15.06 31.93
C ALA A 933 55.30 -14.12 30.84
N SER A 934 56.61 -13.84 30.83
CA SER A 934 57.26 -13.03 29.81
C SER A 934 58.48 -13.73 29.23
N HIS A 935 58.71 -13.51 27.94
CA HIS A 935 59.85 -14.04 27.20
C HIS A 935 60.39 -12.96 26.27
N THR A 936 61.69 -12.70 26.33
CA THR A 936 62.36 -11.69 25.51
C THR A 936 63.19 -12.36 24.43
N LEU A 937 62.92 -12.00 23.17
CA LEU A 937 63.60 -12.48 21.98
C LEU A 937 64.51 -11.36 21.44
N ALA A 938 65.79 -11.66 21.25
CA ALA A 938 66.69 -10.78 20.52
C ALA A 938 66.44 -10.94 19.01
N LEU A 939 65.93 -9.90 18.35
CA LEU A 939 65.70 -9.90 16.90
C LEU A 939 66.95 -9.43 16.12
N SER A 940 67.72 -8.52 16.71
CA SER A 940 69.01 -8.04 16.20
C SER A 940 69.90 -7.58 17.38
N GLN A 941 71.08 -7.00 17.10
CA GLN A 941 71.92 -6.41 18.14
C GLN A 941 71.28 -5.19 18.83
N THR A 942 70.25 -4.58 18.25
CA THR A 942 69.61 -3.35 18.75
C THR A 942 68.10 -3.46 18.93
N GLN A 943 67.47 -4.56 18.48
CA GLN A 943 66.02 -4.77 18.58
C GLN A 943 65.69 -6.00 19.43
N GLN A 944 64.81 -5.80 20.40
CA GLN A 944 64.29 -6.85 21.28
C GLN A 944 62.76 -6.88 21.20
N LEU A 945 62.20 -8.08 21.11
CA LEU A 945 60.77 -8.35 21.17
C LEU A 945 60.43 -9.05 22.48
N GLN A 946 59.68 -8.40 23.35
CA GLN A 946 59.14 -8.99 24.56
C GLN A 946 57.71 -9.48 24.28
N LEU A 947 57.47 -10.77 24.52
CA LEU A 947 56.15 -11.38 24.49
C LEU A 947 55.73 -11.68 25.93
N SER A 948 54.53 -11.29 26.32
CA SER A 948 53.98 -11.63 27.64
C SER A 948 52.51 -12.05 27.58
N GLY A 949 52.14 -12.94 28.49
CA GLY A 949 50.77 -13.38 28.72
C GLY A 949 50.43 -13.33 30.20
N SER A 950 49.18 -13.00 30.52
CA SER A 950 48.69 -12.94 31.90
C SER A 950 47.35 -13.66 32.05
N LEU A 951 47.18 -14.30 33.19
CA LEU A 951 45.94 -14.90 33.64
C LEU A 951 45.72 -14.52 35.10
N GLY A 952 44.53 -14.02 35.43
CA GLY A 952 44.15 -13.65 36.78
C GLY A 952 42.69 -13.98 37.08
N TRP A 953 42.39 -14.06 38.36
CA TRP A 953 41.05 -14.15 38.90
C TRP A 953 40.74 -12.86 39.66
N GLN A 954 39.72 -12.14 39.20
CA GLN A 954 39.21 -10.97 39.87
C GLN A 954 37.98 -11.33 40.72
N HIS A 955 37.96 -10.83 41.94
CA HIS A 955 36.86 -10.95 42.88
C HIS A 955 36.36 -9.56 43.32
N ASN A 956 35.06 -9.33 43.20
CA ASN A 956 34.40 -8.10 43.65
C ASN A 956 33.88 -8.26 45.08
N LEU A 957 34.48 -7.51 46.01
CA LEU A 957 34.20 -7.55 47.45
C LEU A 957 33.02 -6.65 47.85
N SER A 958 32.53 -5.78 46.96
CA SER A 958 31.41 -4.86 47.20
C SER A 958 30.04 -5.45 46.85
N ASN A 959 28.95 -4.74 47.14
CA ASN A 959 27.64 -5.10 46.58
C ASN A 959 27.70 -5.03 45.04
N THR A 960 27.16 -6.05 44.37
CA THR A 960 27.19 -6.15 42.89
C THR A 960 25.87 -5.73 42.24
N ARG A 961 24.83 -5.46 43.03
CA ARG A 961 23.51 -5.06 42.51
C ARG A 961 23.61 -3.71 41.81
N SER A 962 23.00 -3.64 40.63
CA SER A 962 22.87 -2.41 39.86
C SER A 962 21.42 -1.99 39.84
N GLU A 963 20.99 -1.24 40.85
CA GLU A 963 19.61 -0.78 41.05
C GLU A 963 19.60 0.72 41.25
N GLN A 964 18.56 1.41 40.76
CA GLN A 964 18.33 2.83 40.98
C GLN A 964 16.82 3.08 41.08
N ASP A 965 16.41 3.95 42.00
CA ASP A 965 15.03 4.41 42.12
C ASP A 965 14.78 5.56 41.13
N LEU A 966 13.80 5.39 40.26
CA LEU A 966 13.36 6.37 39.27
C LEU A 966 11.91 6.78 39.54
N ALA A 967 11.48 7.89 38.95
CA ALA A 967 10.07 8.31 38.96
C ALA A 967 9.72 8.99 37.63
N PHE A 968 8.44 9.00 37.26
CA PHE A 968 7.99 9.81 36.12
C PHE A 968 8.11 11.31 36.45
N ALA A 969 8.49 12.14 35.49
CA ALA A 969 8.70 13.59 35.62
C ALA A 969 7.54 14.32 36.32
N GLY A 970 6.31 13.87 36.12
CA GLY A 970 5.10 14.42 36.75
C GLY A 970 4.70 13.82 38.10
N SER A 971 5.50 12.91 38.68
CA SER A 971 5.19 12.20 39.93
C SER A 971 6.35 12.21 40.93
N ALA A 972 6.01 12.13 42.21
CA ALA A 972 6.96 11.92 43.30
C ALA A 972 7.09 10.44 43.70
N ASP A 973 6.18 9.58 43.24
CA ASP A 973 6.22 8.15 43.53
C ASP A 973 7.35 7.48 42.76
N THR A 974 8.23 6.81 43.50
CA THR A 974 9.42 6.16 42.95
C THR A 974 9.18 4.68 42.70
N PHE A 975 9.93 4.13 41.75
CA PHE A 975 9.98 2.72 41.45
C PHE A 975 11.41 2.28 41.20
N ALA A 976 11.76 1.11 41.73
CA ALA A 976 13.09 0.55 41.58
C ALA A 976 13.27 -0.04 40.18
N VAL A 977 14.44 0.23 39.58
CA VAL A 977 14.84 -0.28 38.26
C VAL A 977 16.20 -0.94 38.39
N GLN A 978 16.29 -2.17 37.88
CA GLN A 978 17.50 -2.96 37.90
C GLN A 978 18.14 -3.02 36.50
N SER A 979 19.46 -3.10 36.47
CA SER A 979 20.21 -3.49 35.28
C SER A 979 21.12 -4.67 35.61
N VAL A 980 21.88 -5.14 34.63
CA VAL A 980 22.81 -6.27 34.82
C VAL A 980 23.80 -5.95 35.96
N SER A 981 23.67 -6.71 37.06
CA SER A 981 24.59 -6.68 38.18
C SER A 981 26.03 -7.01 37.75
N MET A 982 27.01 -6.36 38.38
CA MET A 982 28.42 -6.69 38.19
C MET A 982 28.71 -8.15 38.54
N ASP A 983 29.66 -8.78 37.84
CA ASP A 983 30.08 -10.13 38.18
C ASP A 983 30.85 -10.17 39.51
N ARG A 984 30.51 -11.14 40.35
CA ARG A 984 31.23 -11.39 41.61
C ARG A 984 32.65 -11.89 41.35
N ASN A 985 32.80 -12.68 40.30
CA ASN A 985 34.04 -13.34 39.90
C ASN A 985 34.19 -13.23 38.39
N ALA A 986 35.40 -12.89 37.93
CA ALA A 986 35.73 -12.85 36.51
C ALA A 986 37.17 -13.31 36.26
N ALA A 987 37.40 -13.93 35.10
CA ALA A 987 38.75 -14.21 34.64
C ALA A 987 39.32 -12.97 33.93
N VAL A 988 40.52 -12.56 34.32
CA VAL A 988 41.29 -11.51 33.67
C VAL A 988 42.33 -12.17 32.78
N ILE A 989 42.32 -11.86 31.50
CA ILE A 989 43.29 -12.39 30.53
C ILE A 989 44.02 -11.25 29.85
N GLY A 990 45.30 -11.42 29.58
CA GLY A 990 46.09 -10.42 28.87
C GLY A 990 47.17 -11.05 27.99
N ALA A 991 47.48 -10.35 26.90
CA ALA A 991 48.59 -10.68 26.02
C ALA A 991 49.23 -9.37 25.55
N ARG A 992 50.56 -9.32 25.50
CA ARG A 992 51.29 -8.13 25.06
C ARG A 992 52.52 -8.51 24.22
N ALA A 993 52.78 -7.69 23.21
CA ALA A 993 54.01 -7.72 22.42
C ALA A 993 54.63 -6.32 22.43
N GLY A 994 55.85 -6.20 22.97
CA GLY A 994 56.62 -4.96 23.01
C GLY A 994 57.87 -5.05 22.15
N LEU A 995 58.02 -4.15 21.18
CA LEU A 995 59.18 -4.07 20.28
C LEU A 995 59.99 -2.81 20.60
N ALA A 996 61.24 -2.98 21.02
CA ALA A 996 62.21 -1.90 21.04
C ALA A 996 62.64 -1.58 19.60
N VAL A 997 62.19 -0.44 19.08
CA VAL A 997 62.40 -0.04 17.67
C VAL A 997 63.71 0.71 17.51
N ALA A 998 64.09 1.46 18.54
CA ALA A 998 65.38 2.15 18.71
C ALA A 998 65.82 2.00 20.19
N LYS A 999 66.99 2.58 20.54
CA LYS A 999 67.46 2.58 21.93
C LYS A 999 66.46 3.24 22.90
N ASP A 1000 65.82 4.31 22.44
CA ASP A 1000 65.00 5.16 23.30
C ASP A 1000 63.50 5.13 22.92
N VAL A 1001 63.10 4.24 22.00
CA VAL A 1001 61.72 4.15 21.48
C VAL A 1001 61.22 2.71 21.49
N ARG A 1002 60.07 2.48 22.12
CA ARG A 1002 59.38 1.19 22.16
C ARG A 1002 57.92 1.33 21.74
N VAL A 1003 57.44 0.36 20.98
CA VAL A 1003 56.03 0.23 20.61
C VAL A 1003 55.46 -1.04 21.22
N ASN A 1004 54.29 -0.95 21.84
CA ASN A 1004 53.61 -2.08 22.46
C ASN A 1004 52.20 -2.23 21.91
N LEU A 1005 51.86 -3.47 21.57
CA LEU A 1005 50.50 -3.89 21.30
C LEU A 1005 50.03 -4.77 22.45
N ASP A 1006 48.93 -4.41 23.09
CA ASP A 1006 48.33 -5.16 24.18
C ASP A 1006 46.87 -5.55 23.89
N TYR A 1007 46.48 -6.71 24.38
CA TYR A 1007 45.11 -7.18 24.47
C TYR A 1007 44.80 -7.48 25.94
N ASN A 1008 43.64 -7.05 26.40
CA ASN A 1008 43.12 -7.35 27.73
C ASN A 1008 41.67 -7.83 27.64
N GLY A 1009 41.28 -8.74 28.53
CA GLY A 1009 39.92 -9.27 28.60
C GLY A 1009 39.48 -9.47 30.04
N LEU A 1010 38.22 -9.16 30.32
CA LEU A 1010 37.53 -9.51 31.57
C LEU A 1010 36.33 -10.37 31.21
N LEU A 1011 36.35 -11.62 31.67
CA LEU A 1011 35.40 -12.65 31.29
C LEU A 1011 34.65 -13.10 32.55
N GLY A 1012 33.51 -12.48 32.80
CA GLY A 1012 32.55 -12.88 33.81
C GLY A 1012 31.43 -13.76 33.25
N ALA A 1013 30.49 -14.13 34.12
CA ALA A 1013 29.34 -14.92 33.72
C ALA A 1013 28.33 -14.07 32.93
N ARG A 1014 28.17 -12.80 33.31
CA ARG A 1014 27.22 -11.86 32.71
C ARG A 1014 27.91 -10.81 31.85
N ASP A 1015 29.05 -10.29 32.29
CA ASP A 1015 29.81 -9.26 31.57
C ASP A 1015 31.07 -9.83 30.93
N LYS A 1016 31.29 -9.48 29.66
CA LYS A 1016 32.47 -9.86 28.89
C LYS A 1016 32.96 -8.66 28.13
N SER A 1017 34.19 -8.25 28.41
CA SER A 1017 34.82 -7.12 27.75
C SER A 1017 36.21 -7.45 27.23
N HIS A 1018 36.52 -6.90 26.06
CA HIS A 1018 37.74 -7.13 25.30
C HIS A 1018 38.31 -5.79 24.89
N GLY A 1019 39.59 -5.55 25.17
CA GLY A 1019 40.30 -4.32 24.86
C GLY A 1019 41.58 -4.57 24.09
N VAL A 1020 41.93 -3.61 23.23
CA VAL A 1020 43.19 -3.55 22.52
C VAL A 1020 43.82 -2.17 22.75
N GLY A 1021 45.13 -2.15 22.99
CA GLY A 1021 45.90 -0.95 23.22
C GLY A 1021 47.14 -0.90 22.32
N LEU A 1022 47.45 0.29 21.82
CA LEU A 1022 48.72 0.61 21.18
C LEU A 1022 49.42 1.69 21.99
N THR A 1023 50.61 1.37 22.51
CA THR A 1023 51.39 2.29 23.34
C THR A 1023 52.72 2.60 22.69
N LEU A 1024 53.06 3.89 22.58
CA LEU A 1024 54.38 4.38 22.21
C LEU A 1024 55.07 4.89 23.47
N ASP A 1025 56.23 4.34 23.80
CA ASP A 1025 57.11 4.81 24.86
C ASP A 1025 58.33 5.51 24.25
N TRP A 1026 58.68 6.67 24.79
CA TRP A 1026 59.84 7.46 24.37
C TRP A 1026 60.62 7.95 25.58
N GLN A 1027 61.92 7.68 25.60
CA GLN A 1027 62.89 8.13 26.60
C GLN A 1027 63.76 9.24 25.97
N PHE A 1028 64.04 10.32 26.72
CA PHE A 1028 64.84 11.46 26.23
C PHE A 1028 65.55 12.22 27.36
#